data_AF-A0AAE7BGA5-F1
#
_entry.id   AF-A0AAE7BGA5-F1
#
_cell.length_a   1.000
_cell.length_b   1.000
_cell.length_c   1.000
_cell.angle_alpha   90.00
_cell.angle_beta   90.00
_cell.angle_gamma   90.00
#
_symmetry.space_group_name_H-M   'P 1'
#
loop_
_entity.id
_entity.type
_entity.pdbx_description
1 polymer ?
#
loop_
_entity_poly.entity_id
_entity_poly.type
_entity_poly.pdbx_seq_one_letter_code
_entity_poly.pdbx_strand_id
1 'polypeptide(L)'
;MNITWCLIAVWAGIAGLAHSQEIRDELGARNIILPQRRVILPADRTVRQPVTMEKVNARILVNGRSAVTTLELDVRNNGSSLAEAELLLPVPEGVVVKGFYYGDGKAEWKASLMPADEARRLYDRIVARRKDPALLEFAGFGAIRSSVFPVPPRSSVKLGIVYEQLLTLVEGRLDYVLPRTEALSGDAPWTVRVELASGKDGPGNLFTPSHQMERHQLENGTVVLTLAEERMNPGPFRLSWLEARGKKGEASSGPEASVYASPDASGGKNGYFLAMVGKDVRPGEHSILREVTLVLDRSGSMRGNKLASVKEAAKQIVSGLNPGERFNIITYNEGVNLFEAAPVEKNGASEKAAHAWLDAVVARGGTNMHEALAAALSQPSHEGMLPVVLFLTDGLPTIGRTSEKSIAALAGEGNRAERRIFTIGVGEDVNAPLLRRMAEISGGLPCYILSGENLEVKLSQVFRQLYGPVFRKVRYTVCSPDGREQPGRVQDAIPSGVLPDIYSGNPAVLAGRYIGTEPFLIKGTCLDRDNREQAFAITVDPQRIASMKDDFVARLWAARKIGSLETALMDMGGSSSGTEALRSNSKTAELVEEIMRLSRDFGIMSSAASFFADDGSSGPWRRDHASMGSRRNLEGKVMEELREGLGAIALQENAVAKKRELTLNKYNIQMDREGRAVAFDNTAQIAQNGYFNRNGVWMESTVLAMPDAGRAVKTVQVGTPEYADVANRLIQSNRQGLLALDGSVMILLDGETVLMQNSFP
;
A
#
# COMPACT_ATOMS: atom_id res chain seq x y z
N MET A 1 64.59 1.35 26.08
CA MET A 1 64.83 -0.10 26.25
C MET A 1 63.63 -0.66 27.00
N ASN A 2 62.61 -1.07 26.25
CA ASN A 2 62.14 -2.47 26.13
C ASN A 2 61.03 -2.78 27.15
N ILE A 3 59.77 -2.71 26.69
CA ILE A 3 58.93 -3.87 26.35
C ILE A 3 58.60 -4.72 27.59
N THR A 4 57.62 -4.29 28.39
CA THR A 4 56.95 -5.19 29.37
C THR A 4 55.59 -4.68 29.86
N TRP A 5 54.70 -4.17 28.99
CA TRP A 5 53.32 -3.84 29.38
C TRP A 5 52.24 -4.21 28.32
N CYS A 6 52.55 -5.12 27.39
CA CYS A 6 51.61 -5.52 26.31
C CYS A 6 50.95 -6.90 26.46
N LEU A 7 51.01 -7.59 27.60
CA LEU A 7 50.58 -9.00 27.66
C LEU A 7 49.43 -9.34 28.62
N ILE A 8 48.74 -8.37 29.22
CA ILE A 8 47.54 -8.63 30.05
C ILE A 8 46.23 -8.06 29.45
N ALA A 9 46.29 -7.28 28.36
CA ALA A 9 45.10 -6.75 27.69
C ALA A 9 44.54 -7.64 26.55
N VAL A 10 45.13 -8.81 26.27
CA VAL A 10 44.73 -9.67 25.14
C VAL A 10 43.84 -10.86 25.57
N TRP A 11 43.64 -11.09 26.87
CA TRP A 11 42.82 -12.22 27.37
C TRP A 11 41.42 -11.85 27.89
N ALA A 12 41.08 -10.56 27.99
CA ALA A 12 39.70 -10.13 28.28
C ALA A 12 38.85 -9.86 27.02
N GLY A 13 39.44 -9.94 25.83
CA GLY A 13 38.76 -9.77 24.53
C GLY A 13 38.20 -11.07 23.93
N ILE A 14 38.38 -12.22 24.59
CA ILE A 14 37.97 -13.53 24.06
C ILE A 14 36.72 -14.10 24.77
N ALA A 15 36.34 -13.57 25.94
CA ALA A 15 35.12 -14.02 26.64
C ALA A 15 33.82 -13.35 26.15
N GLY A 16 33.90 -12.27 25.36
CA GLY A 16 32.74 -11.60 24.75
C GLY A 16 32.29 -12.19 23.41
N LEU A 17 33.04 -13.13 22.83
CA LEU A 17 32.72 -13.77 21.55
C LEU A 17 31.78 -14.97 21.70
N ALA A 18 31.61 -15.51 22.91
CA ALA A 18 30.79 -16.69 23.16
C ALA A 18 29.27 -16.45 23.11
N HIS A 19 28.79 -15.21 23.26
CA HIS A 19 27.36 -14.87 23.07
C HIS A 19 27.01 -14.41 21.63
N SER A 20 27.99 -14.41 20.72
CA SER A 20 27.75 -14.17 19.29
C SER A 20 27.65 -15.47 18.46
N GLN A 21 27.90 -16.61 19.09
CA GLN A 21 27.76 -17.92 18.46
C GLN A 21 26.34 -18.48 18.56
N GLU A 22 25.56 -18.14 19.60
CA GLU A 22 24.16 -18.60 19.69
C GLU A 22 23.22 -17.91 18.69
N ILE A 23 23.51 -16.67 18.26
CA ILE A 23 22.76 -16.01 17.17
C ILE A 23 23.24 -16.50 15.78
N ARG A 24 24.42 -17.12 15.68
CA ARG A 24 24.95 -17.63 14.40
C ARG A 24 24.30 -18.94 13.95
N ASP A 25 23.74 -19.73 14.87
CA ASP A 25 23.06 -20.98 14.53
C ASP A 25 21.58 -20.81 14.16
N GLU A 26 20.92 -19.69 14.51
CA GLU A 26 19.53 -19.43 14.11
C GLU A 26 19.37 -18.86 12.69
N LEU A 27 20.45 -18.38 12.06
CA LEU A 27 20.47 -17.91 10.66
C LEU A 27 20.78 -19.04 9.65
N GLY A 28 20.69 -20.30 10.06
CA GLY A 28 20.88 -21.47 9.21
C GLY A 28 19.89 -21.53 8.04
N ALA A 29 20.40 -21.39 6.81
CA ALA A 29 19.80 -21.82 5.55
C ALA A 29 18.51 -21.11 5.01
N ARG A 30 18.26 -19.84 5.32
CA ARG A 30 17.20 -19.06 4.64
C ARG A 30 17.68 -18.42 3.33
N ASN A 31 17.00 -18.67 2.21
CA ASN A 31 17.28 -18.01 0.92
C ASN A 31 16.41 -16.78 0.77
N ILE A 32 16.93 -15.64 1.20
CA ILE A 32 16.24 -14.36 1.01
C ILE A 32 16.46 -13.90 -0.43
N ILE A 33 15.42 -14.07 -1.25
CA ILE A 33 15.31 -13.55 -2.60
C ILE A 33 14.76 -12.14 -2.49
N LEU A 34 15.55 -11.16 -2.88
CA LEU A 34 15.09 -9.79 -2.95
C LEU A 34 14.87 -9.49 -4.43
N PRO A 35 13.66 -9.70 -4.99
CA PRO A 35 13.36 -9.37 -6.39
C PRO A 35 13.61 -7.89 -6.69
N GLN A 36 13.70 -7.07 -5.64
CA GLN A 36 14.16 -5.70 -5.71
C GLN A 36 15.25 -5.48 -4.65
N ARG A 37 16.51 -5.32 -5.08
CA ARG A 37 17.59 -5.01 -4.13
C ARG A 37 18.69 -4.17 -4.75
N ARG A 38 18.73 -2.89 -4.39
CA ARG A 38 19.98 -2.21 -4.05
C ARG A 38 20.22 -2.12 -2.53
N VAL A 39 19.76 -3.08 -1.73
CA VAL A 39 20.26 -3.21 -0.36
C VAL A 39 21.73 -3.66 -0.45
N ILE A 40 22.66 -3.02 0.25
CA ILE A 40 24.07 -3.45 0.27
C ILE A 40 24.15 -4.73 1.11
N LEU A 41 24.73 -5.82 0.57
CA LEU A 41 25.22 -6.92 1.41
C LEU A 41 26.57 -6.49 2.01
N PRO A 42 26.90 -6.87 3.25
CA PRO A 42 28.28 -6.87 3.71
C PRO A 42 29.13 -7.62 2.67
N ALA A 43 30.23 -7.00 2.25
CA ALA A 43 31.00 -7.33 1.04
C ALA A 43 31.72 -8.70 1.05
N ASP A 44 31.24 -9.70 1.79
CA ASP A 44 31.99 -10.94 2.00
C ASP A 44 31.14 -12.22 2.17
N ARG A 45 30.02 -12.31 1.47
CA ARG A 45 29.29 -13.59 1.33
C ARG A 45 29.11 -13.99 -0.13
N THR A 46 30.08 -14.75 -0.65
CA THR A 46 29.93 -15.64 -1.81
C THR A 46 28.99 -16.83 -1.50
N VAL A 47 27.89 -16.60 -0.80
CA VAL A 47 26.86 -17.62 -0.60
C VAL A 47 26.04 -17.62 -1.88
N ARG A 48 26.35 -18.53 -2.81
CA ARG A 48 25.41 -18.87 -3.89
C ARG A 48 24.14 -19.34 -3.21
N GLN A 49 23.13 -18.48 -3.14
CA GLN A 49 21.80 -18.89 -2.71
C GLN A 49 21.32 -19.93 -3.72
N PRO A 50 21.03 -21.18 -3.31
CA PRO A 50 20.49 -22.17 -4.22
C PRO A 50 19.17 -21.74 -4.84
N VAL A 51 18.38 -20.89 -4.19
CA VAL A 51 17.10 -20.43 -4.72
C VAL A 51 17.22 -19.08 -5.44
N THR A 52 16.70 -19.01 -6.65
CA THR A 52 16.72 -17.84 -7.54
C THR A 52 15.34 -17.55 -8.12
N MET A 53 15.07 -16.31 -8.49
CA MET A 53 13.88 -15.98 -9.30
C MET A 53 14.06 -16.52 -10.73
N GLU A 54 13.09 -17.27 -11.23
CA GLU A 54 13.06 -17.86 -12.58
C GLU A 54 12.27 -16.99 -13.56
N LYS A 55 11.08 -16.49 -13.18
CA LYS A 55 10.22 -15.67 -14.05
C LYS A 55 9.28 -14.78 -13.22
N VAL A 56 8.95 -13.60 -13.75
CA VAL A 56 7.96 -12.69 -13.16
C VAL A 56 6.88 -12.34 -14.19
N ASN A 57 5.61 -12.54 -13.84
CA ASN A 57 4.48 -12.09 -14.67
C ASN A 57 3.64 -11.06 -13.91
N ALA A 58 3.48 -9.88 -14.49
CA ALA A 58 2.63 -8.82 -13.96
C ALA A 58 1.43 -8.59 -14.88
N ARG A 59 0.22 -8.70 -14.34
CA ARG A 59 -1.03 -8.34 -15.01
C ARG A 59 -1.67 -7.16 -14.29
N ILE A 60 -1.93 -6.08 -15.02
CA ILE A 60 -2.47 -4.84 -14.47
C ILE A 60 -3.82 -4.59 -15.14
N LEU A 61 -4.89 -4.50 -14.36
CA LEU A 61 -6.21 -4.11 -14.82
C LEU A 61 -6.53 -2.73 -14.25
N VAL A 62 -6.79 -1.76 -15.12
CA VAL A 62 -7.18 -0.41 -14.72
C VAL A 62 -8.64 -0.18 -15.07
N ASN A 63 -9.43 0.18 -14.07
CA ASN A 63 -10.81 0.60 -14.21
C ASN A 63 -11.00 1.96 -13.52
N GLY A 64 -11.27 3.00 -14.31
CA GLY A 64 -11.27 4.39 -13.83
C GLY A 64 -9.92 4.77 -13.21
N ARG A 65 -9.93 5.08 -11.91
CA ARG A 65 -8.72 5.39 -11.14
C ARG A 65 -8.27 4.24 -10.22
N SER A 66 -8.87 3.06 -10.31
CA SER A 66 -8.39 1.86 -9.60
C SER A 66 -7.51 1.02 -10.52
N ALA A 67 -6.35 0.57 -10.02
CA ALA A 67 -5.48 -0.38 -10.71
C ALA A 67 -5.27 -1.63 -9.85
N VAL A 68 -5.68 -2.79 -10.37
CA VAL A 68 -5.47 -4.10 -9.76
C VAL A 68 -4.27 -4.75 -10.41
N THR A 69 -3.26 -5.11 -9.62
CA THR A 69 -2.05 -5.80 -10.07
C THR A 69 -2.03 -7.22 -9.53
N THR A 70 -1.85 -8.18 -10.44
CA THR A 70 -1.53 -9.58 -10.11
C THR A 70 -0.08 -9.85 -10.49
N LEU A 71 0.72 -10.23 -9.50
CA LEU A 71 2.14 -10.53 -9.64
C LEU A 71 2.37 -12.03 -9.41
N GLU A 72 2.80 -12.75 -10.44
CA GLU A 72 3.21 -14.15 -10.36
C GLU A 72 4.74 -14.22 -10.37
N LEU A 73 5.30 -14.95 -9.42
CA LEU A 73 6.72 -15.07 -9.15
C LEU A 73 7.09 -16.56 -9.16
N ASP A 74 7.84 -16.97 -10.18
CA ASP A 74 8.38 -18.32 -10.27
C ASP A 74 9.75 -18.36 -9.60
N VAL A 75 9.90 -19.18 -8.57
CA VAL A 75 11.06 -19.28 -7.70
C VAL A 75 11.66 -20.66 -7.83
N ARG A 76 12.93 -20.76 -8.21
CA ARG A 76 13.60 -22.03 -8.52
C ARG A 76 14.75 -22.32 -7.59
N ASN A 77 14.78 -23.53 -7.05
CA ASN A 77 15.92 -24.04 -6.28
C ASN A 77 16.88 -24.81 -7.19
N ASN A 78 18.02 -24.20 -7.51
CA ASN A 78 19.13 -24.79 -8.27
C ASN A 78 20.05 -25.69 -7.42
N GLY A 79 19.86 -25.70 -6.10
CA GLY A 79 20.60 -26.55 -5.17
C GLY A 79 20.19 -28.03 -5.24
N SER A 80 20.90 -28.84 -4.46
CA SER A 80 20.65 -30.28 -4.31
C SER A 80 19.91 -30.64 -3.01
N SER A 81 19.57 -29.67 -2.18
CA SER A 81 18.82 -29.83 -0.93
C SER A 81 17.53 -29.02 -0.94
N LEU A 82 16.57 -29.41 -0.11
CA LEU A 82 15.40 -28.59 0.21
C LEU A 82 15.85 -27.22 0.72
N ALA A 83 15.09 -26.19 0.39
CA ALA A 83 15.42 -24.81 0.72
C ALA A 83 14.18 -24.02 1.14
N GLU A 84 14.33 -23.09 2.09
CA GLU A 84 13.34 -22.04 2.36
C GLU A 84 13.63 -20.86 1.44
N ALA A 85 12.60 -20.26 0.85
CA ALA A 85 12.70 -19.04 0.07
C ALA A 85 11.87 -17.92 0.71
N GLU A 86 12.51 -16.79 0.97
CA GLU A 86 11.88 -15.60 1.52
C GLU A 86 11.97 -14.48 0.49
N LEU A 87 10.85 -13.89 0.09
CA LEU A 87 10.77 -12.81 -0.88
C LEU A 87 10.35 -11.51 -0.24
N LEU A 88 11.15 -10.46 -0.38
CA LEU A 88 10.74 -9.11 -0.01
C LEU A 88 10.39 -8.32 -1.26
N LEU A 89 9.13 -7.91 -1.36
CA LEU A 89 8.56 -7.23 -2.52
C LEU A 89 8.11 -5.84 -2.11
N PRO A 90 8.67 -4.76 -2.69
CA PRO A 90 8.11 -3.44 -2.51
C PRO A 90 6.85 -3.31 -3.37
N VAL A 91 5.89 -2.59 -2.81
CA VAL A 91 4.59 -2.28 -3.38
C VAL A 91 4.38 -0.77 -3.30
N PRO A 92 3.61 -0.17 -4.21
CA PRO A 92 3.29 1.25 -4.14
C PRO A 92 2.67 1.64 -2.79
N GLU A 93 2.81 2.90 -2.41
CA GLU A 93 2.20 3.41 -1.19
C GLU A 93 0.67 3.38 -1.30
N GLY A 94 0.01 2.98 -0.21
CA GLY A 94 -1.46 2.92 -0.15
C GLY A 94 -2.09 1.75 -0.91
N VAL A 95 -1.31 0.71 -1.28
CA VAL A 95 -1.87 -0.50 -1.87
C VAL A 95 -2.72 -1.29 -0.87
N VAL A 96 -3.68 -2.02 -1.41
CA VAL A 96 -4.53 -2.98 -0.70
C VAL A 96 -4.20 -4.38 -1.19
N VAL A 97 -3.48 -5.16 -0.38
CA VAL A 97 -3.17 -6.56 -0.71
C VAL A 97 -4.36 -7.43 -0.36
N LYS A 98 -4.91 -8.12 -1.36
CA LYS A 98 -6.18 -8.85 -1.27
C LYS A 98 -6.10 -10.33 -1.61
N GLY A 99 -4.93 -10.84 -1.97
CA GLY A 99 -4.78 -12.26 -2.26
C GLY A 99 -3.33 -12.74 -2.29
N PHE A 100 -3.17 -14.00 -1.89
CA PHE A 100 -1.92 -14.74 -1.94
C PHE A 100 -2.19 -16.21 -2.28
N TYR A 101 -1.42 -16.76 -3.21
CA TYR A 101 -1.43 -18.18 -3.54
C TYR A 101 -0.01 -18.71 -3.77
N TYR A 102 0.15 -20.01 -3.58
CA TYR A 102 1.41 -20.72 -3.69
C TYR A 102 1.16 -22.05 -4.41
N GLY A 103 2.09 -22.51 -5.24
CA GLY A 103 1.96 -23.78 -5.96
C GLY A 103 3.26 -24.30 -6.53
N ASP A 104 3.28 -25.56 -6.95
CA ASP A 104 4.42 -26.22 -7.64
C ASP A 104 4.23 -26.26 -9.17
N GLY A 105 3.21 -25.56 -9.68
CA GLY A 105 2.79 -25.58 -11.08
C GLY A 105 1.86 -26.74 -11.47
N LYS A 106 1.62 -27.70 -10.56
CA LYS A 106 0.66 -28.80 -10.71
C LYS A 106 -0.53 -28.67 -9.74
N ALA A 107 -0.32 -28.10 -8.56
CA ALA A 107 -1.35 -27.73 -7.58
C ALA A 107 -1.15 -26.28 -7.11
N GLU A 108 -2.25 -25.57 -6.85
CA GLU A 108 -2.24 -24.21 -6.28
C GLU A 108 -2.99 -24.19 -4.94
N TRP A 109 -2.27 -23.95 -3.86
CA TRP A 109 -2.79 -23.76 -2.51
C TRP A 109 -3.04 -22.28 -2.23
N LYS A 110 -4.24 -21.95 -1.75
CA LYS A 110 -4.66 -20.57 -1.48
C LYS A 110 -4.49 -20.24 -0.01
N ALA A 111 -4.04 -19.02 0.23
CA ALA A 111 -3.81 -18.55 1.58
C ALA A 111 -5.09 -18.03 2.23
N SER A 112 -5.31 -18.43 3.48
CA SER A 112 -6.34 -17.89 4.35
C SER A 112 -5.80 -16.71 5.14
N LEU A 113 -6.62 -15.68 5.32
CA LEU A 113 -6.27 -14.53 6.17
C LEU A 113 -6.45 -14.89 7.65
N MET A 114 -5.41 -14.68 8.45
CA MET A 114 -5.40 -15.00 9.88
C MET A 114 -4.56 -13.99 10.68
N PRO A 115 -4.62 -14.00 12.03
CA PRO A 115 -3.79 -13.11 12.84
C PRO A 115 -2.29 -13.27 12.54
N ALA A 116 -1.57 -12.17 12.35
CA ALA A 116 -0.18 -12.17 11.88
C ALA A 116 0.77 -12.99 12.79
N ASP A 117 0.72 -12.78 14.11
CA ASP A 117 1.55 -13.53 15.07
C ASP A 117 1.26 -15.04 15.06
N GLU A 118 0.01 -15.41 14.77
CA GLU A 118 -0.41 -16.81 14.68
C GLU A 118 0.04 -17.43 13.36
N ALA A 119 -0.12 -16.71 12.25
CA ALA A 119 0.37 -17.10 10.93
C ALA A 119 1.86 -17.42 10.96
N ARG A 120 2.66 -16.53 11.58
CA ARG A 120 4.11 -16.72 11.74
C ARG A 120 4.41 -17.96 12.59
N ARG A 121 3.79 -18.10 13.76
CA ARG A 121 4.01 -19.27 14.63
C ARG A 121 3.62 -20.59 13.98
N LEU A 122 2.54 -20.58 13.20
CA LEU A 122 2.09 -21.76 12.47
C LEU A 122 3.07 -22.10 11.35
N TYR A 123 3.52 -21.11 10.59
CA TYR A 123 4.57 -21.24 9.59
C TYR A 123 5.83 -21.87 10.20
N ASP A 124 6.41 -21.27 11.23
CA ASP A 124 7.64 -21.75 11.87
C ASP A 124 7.48 -23.20 12.40
N ARG A 125 6.31 -23.53 12.97
CA ARG A 125 5.99 -24.88 13.43
C ARG A 125 5.93 -25.90 12.29
N ILE A 126 5.38 -25.54 11.14
CA ILE A 126 5.23 -26.43 9.99
C ILE A 126 6.58 -26.59 9.27
N VAL A 127 7.37 -25.52 9.14
CA VAL A 127 8.74 -25.57 8.64
C VAL A 127 9.61 -26.47 9.50
N ALA A 128 9.50 -26.38 10.83
CA ALA A 128 10.20 -27.27 11.76
C ALA A 128 9.86 -28.76 11.56
N ARG A 129 8.68 -29.07 11.03
CA ARG A 129 8.24 -30.43 10.66
C ARG A 129 8.59 -30.81 9.23
N ARG A 130 9.30 -29.95 8.50
CA ARG A 130 9.67 -30.11 7.09
C ARG A 130 8.48 -30.35 6.16
N LYS A 131 7.38 -29.66 6.43
CA LYS A 131 6.16 -29.64 5.60
C LYS A 131 6.07 -28.36 4.78
N ASP A 132 4.98 -28.18 4.03
CA ASP A 132 4.90 -27.18 2.96
C ASP A 132 4.01 -25.95 3.30
N PRO A 133 4.47 -24.95 4.09
CA PRO A 133 3.72 -23.73 4.32
C PRO A 133 4.18 -22.58 3.40
N ALA A 134 3.24 -21.67 3.14
CA ALA A 134 3.52 -20.36 2.58
C ALA A 134 2.87 -19.26 3.42
N LEU A 135 3.58 -18.14 3.58
CA LEU A 135 3.15 -16.99 4.36
C LEU A 135 3.35 -15.73 3.51
N LEU A 136 2.39 -14.81 3.57
CA LEU A 136 2.54 -13.44 3.08
C LEU A 136 2.12 -12.48 4.18
N GLU A 137 3.00 -11.55 4.51
CA GLU A 137 2.81 -10.61 5.60
C GLU A 137 3.30 -9.21 5.23
N PHE A 138 2.86 -8.23 6.01
CA PHE A 138 3.36 -6.87 5.89
C PHE A 138 4.79 -6.79 6.46
N ALA A 139 5.72 -6.26 5.68
CA ALA A 139 7.12 -6.09 6.09
C ALA A 139 7.46 -4.64 6.45
N GLY A 140 6.46 -3.75 6.52
CA GLY A 140 6.68 -2.32 6.72
C GLY A 140 7.09 -1.58 5.44
N PHE A 141 7.11 -0.24 5.50
CA PHE A 141 7.80 0.61 4.53
C PHE A 141 7.38 0.44 3.05
N GLY A 142 6.12 0.08 2.80
CA GLY A 142 5.67 -0.21 1.43
C GLY A 142 6.28 -1.49 0.88
N ALA A 143 6.59 -2.46 1.74
CA ALA A 143 7.05 -3.79 1.35
C ALA A 143 6.21 -4.88 2.01
N ILE A 144 6.13 -6.01 1.32
CA ILE A 144 5.48 -7.23 1.77
C ILE A 144 6.51 -8.35 1.71
N ARG A 145 6.45 -9.27 2.68
CA ARG A 145 7.33 -10.42 2.75
C ARG A 145 6.52 -11.67 2.48
N SER A 146 6.96 -12.47 1.51
CA SER A 146 6.47 -13.82 1.28
C SER A 146 7.50 -14.82 1.79
N SER A 147 7.12 -15.79 2.60
CA SER A 147 8.00 -16.89 3.02
C SER A 147 7.40 -18.20 2.51
N VAL A 148 8.20 -19.03 1.85
CA VAL A 148 7.73 -20.32 1.31
C VAL A 148 8.74 -21.40 1.59
N PHE A 149 8.24 -22.52 2.08
CA PHE A 149 9.03 -23.71 2.32
C PHE A 149 8.17 -24.95 2.03
N PRO A 150 8.76 -26.06 1.57
CA PRO A 150 10.07 -26.12 0.94
C PRO A 150 9.99 -25.68 -0.52
N VAL A 151 11.10 -25.18 -1.07
CA VAL A 151 11.35 -25.21 -2.51
C VAL A 151 12.18 -26.47 -2.80
N PRO A 152 11.61 -27.50 -3.46
CA PRO A 152 12.31 -28.77 -3.69
C PRO A 152 13.57 -28.59 -4.56
N PRO A 153 14.60 -29.43 -4.36
CA PRO A 153 15.84 -29.32 -5.13
C PRO A 153 15.58 -29.54 -6.62
N ARG A 154 16.18 -28.68 -7.45
CA ARG A 154 15.99 -28.68 -8.92
C ARG A 154 14.55 -28.45 -9.38
N SER A 155 13.70 -27.91 -8.52
CA SER A 155 12.29 -27.60 -8.81
C SER A 155 11.99 -26.13 -8.64
N SER A 156 10.83 -25.73 -9.19
CA SER A 156 10.31 -24.38 -9.10
C SER A 156 8.98 -24.36 -8.36
N VAL A 157 8.72 -23.22 -7.74
CA VAL A 157 7.56 -22.88 -6.94
C VAL A 157 7.00 -21.58 -7.50
N LYS A 158 5.69 -21.51 -7.72
CA LYS A 158 5.00 -20.28 -8.11
C LYS A 158 4.36 -19.64 -6.89
N LEU A 159 4.50 -18.32 -6.80
CA LEU A 159 3.86 -17.48 -5.81
C LEU A 159 3.06 -16.40 -6.52
N GLY A 160 1.82 -16.21 -6.14
CA GLY A 160 0.93 -15.23 -6.73
C GLY A 160 0.42 -14.25 -5.70
N ILE A 161 0.55 -12.96 -6.00
CA ILE A 161 0.15 -11.87 -5.11
C ILE A 161 -0.79 -10.94 -5.86
N VAL A 162 -1.90 -10.57 -5.22
CA VAL A 162 -2.88 -9.65 -5.80
C VAL A 162 -3.02 -8.43 -4.92
N TYR A 163 -2.78 -7.25 -5.48
CA TYR A 163 -2.98 -5.97 -4.79
C TYR A 163 -3.70 -4.95 -5.66
N GLU A 164 -4.30 -3.97 -5.02
CA GLU A 164 -5.11 -2.92 -5.64
C GLU A 164 -4.62 -1.54 -5.19
N GLN A 165 -4.54 -0.57 -6.11
CA GLN A 165 -4.05 0.78 -5.82
C GLN A 165 -4.98 1.85 -6.39
N LEU A 166 -5.12 2.96 -5.67
CA LEU A 166 -5.80 4.16 -6.16
C LEU A 166 -4.79 5.06 -6.88
N LEU A 167 -5.10 5.41 -8.13
CA LEU A 167 -4.29 6.28 -8.96
C LEU A 167 -4.63 7.75 -8.71
N THR A 168 -3.59 8.57 -8.61
CA THR A 168 -3.72 10.01 -8.38
C THR A 168 -3.59 10.76 -9.69
N LEU A 169 -4.48 11.73 -9.92
CA LEU A 169 -4.44 12.62 -11.08
C LEU A 169 -3.50 13.80 -10.80
N VAL A 170 -2.57 14.06 -11.70
CA VAL A 170 -1.62 15.18 -11.67
C VAL A 170 -1.66 15.90 -13.02
N GLU A 171 -2.15 17.14 -13.06
CA GLU A 171 -2.27 17.93 -14.29
C GLU A 171 -3.08 17.23 -15.40
N GLY A 172 -4.13 16.49 -15.01
CA GLY A 172 -4.92 15.67 -15.93
C GLY A 172 -4.24 14.36 -16.38
N ARG A 173 -3.08 14.01 -15.81
CA ARG A 173 -2.34 12.77 -16.06
C ARG A 173 -2.48 11.80 -14.88
N LEU A 174 -2.80 10.55 -15.16
CA LEU A 174 -2.72 9.43 -14.22
C LEU A 174 -1.39 8.72 -14.40
N ASP A 175 -0.74 8.38 -13.29
CA ASP A 175 0.53 7.67 -13.27
C ASP A 175 0.37 6.34 -12.52
N TYR A 176 0.68 5.23 -13.19
CA TYR A 176 0.84 3.90 -12.62
C TYR A 176 2.32 3.55 -12.54
N VAL A 177 2.76 3.11 -11.36
CA VAL A 177 4.12 2.61 -11.14
C VAL A 177 4.04 1.20 -10.58
N LEU A 178 4.66 0.25 -11.28
CA LEU A 178 5.03 -1.06 -10.75
C LEU A 178 6.50 -0.97 -10.32
N PRO A 179 6.78 -0.98 -8.99
CA PRO A 179 8.15 -0.96 -8.50
C PRO A 179 8.95 -2.11 -9.11
N ARG A 180 10.15 -1.81 -9.60
CA ARG A 180 11.13 -2.77 -10.13
C ARG A 180 12.50 -2.10 -10.07
N THR A 181 13.46 -2.56 -9.28
CA THR A 181 14.88 -2.13 -9.40
C THR A 181 15.82 -3.24 -8.89
N GLU A 182 16.88 -3.54 -9.65
CA GLU A 182 17.77 -4.71 -9.56
C GLU A 182 18.60 -4.87 -8.27
N ALA A 183 18.92 -6.13 -7.88
CA ALA A 183 20.29 -6.73 -7.68
C ALA A 183 20.40 -7.72 -6.47
N LEU A 184 20.52 -9.05 -6.57
CA LEU A 184 21.52 -9.90 -7.20
C LEU A 184 21.02 -11.35 -7.01
N SER A 185 20.58 -12.02 -8.10
CA SER A 185 20.59 -13.50 -8.28
C SER A 185 19.70 -14.02 -9.43
N GLY A 186 19.01 -13.20 -10.23
CA GLY A 186 18.22 -13.74 -11.35
C GLY A 186 18.11 -12.84 -12.58
N ASP A 187 18.55 -13.35 -13.74
CA ASP A 187 18.22 -12.86 -15.09
C ASP A 187 16.74 -13.15 -15.45
N ALA A 188 15.84 -13.16 -14.46
CA ALA A 188 14.47 -13.61 -14.63
C ALA A 188 13.74 -12.71 -15.65
N PRO A 189 13.19 -13.26 -16.73
CA PRO A 189 12.37 -12.49 -17.67
C PRO A 189 11.11 -11.97 -16.98
N TRP A 190 10.72 -10.76 -17.35
CA TRP A 190 9.47 -10.14 -16.91
C TRP A 190 8.48 -10.09 -18.07
N THR A 191 7.23 -10.44 -17.80
CA THR A 191 6.11 -10.15 -18.69
C THR A 191 5.19 -9.14 -18.01
N VAL A 192 4.76 -8.11 -18.73
CA VAL A 192 3.84 -7.08 -18.23
C VAL A 192 2.73 -6.94 -19.24
N ARG A 193 1.49 -7.11 -18.76
CA ARG A 193 0.27 -6.90 -19.55
C ARG A 193 -0.63 -5.91 -18.80
N VAL A 194 -0.95 -4.80 -19.44
CA VAL A 194 -1.87 -3.79 -18.92
C VAL A 194 -3.16 -3.82 -19.72
N GLU A 195 -4.31 -3.85 -19.04
CA GLU A 195 -5.63 -3.73 -19.63
C GLU A 195 -6.30 -2.48 -19.07
N LEU A 196 -6.61 -1.53 -19.96
CA LEU A 196 -7.24 -0.27 -19.63
C LEU A 196 -8.70 -0.34 -20.09
N ALA A 197 -9.61 -0.54 -19.14
CA ALA A 197 -11.04 -0.46 -19.42
C ALA A 197 -11.39 0.99 -19.73
N SER A 198 -11.84 1.25 -20.96
CA SER A 198 -12.16 2.59 -21.40
C SER A 198 -13.67 2.85 -21.39
N GLY A 199 -14.08 4.03 -20.94
CA GLY A 199 -15.36 4.62 -21.31
C GLY A 199 -15.40 5.02 -22.79
N LYS A 200 -16.50 5.67 -23.22
CA LYS A 200 -16.76 6.04 -24.63
C LYS A 200 -15.66 6.85 -25.33
N ASP A 201 -14.82 7.57 -24.59
CA ASP A 201 -13.83 8.52 -25.16
C ASP A 201 -12.39 7.97 -25.27
N GLY A 202 -12.12 6.72 -24.89
CA GLY A 202 -10.75 6.18 -24.86
C GLY A 202 -9.94 6.69 -23.65
N PRO A 203 -8.91 5.97 -23.15
CA PRO A 203 -7.83 6.66 -22.45
C PRO A 203 -7.18 7.63 -23.45
N GLY A 204 -6.75 8.82 -22.98
CA GLY A 204 -6.01 9.76 -23.82
C GLY A 204 -4.66 9.20 -24.30
N ASN A 205 -3.71 10.08 -24.63
CA ASN A 205 -2.37 9.63 -25.02
C ASN A 205 -1.73 8.78 -23.90
N LEU A 206 -1.34 7.55 -24.25
CA LEU A 206 -0.64 6.60 -23.40
C LEU A 206 0.86 6.79 -23.57
N PHE A 207 1.58 6.87 -22.46
CA PHE A 207 3.01 7.08 -22.43
C PHE A 207 3.68 6.11 -21.47
N THR A 208 4.65 5.32 -21.95
CA THR A 208 5.46 4.42 -21.14
C THR A 208 6.93 4.82 -21.24
N PRO A 209 7.41 5.75 -20.39
CA PRO A 209 8.79 6.25 -20.47
C PRO A 209 9.84 5.20 -20.10
N SER A 210 9.41 4.11 -19.45
CA SER A 210 10.29 3.12 -18.85
C SER A 210 10.57 1.91 -19.75
N HIS A 211 9.57 1.49 -20.54
CA HIS A 211 9.60 0.23 -21.29
C HIS A 211 8.88 0.41 -22.62
N GLN A 212 9.38 -0.25 -23.66
CA GLN A 212 8.69 -0.33 -24.94
C GLN A 212 7.51 -1.32 -24.83
N MET A 213 6.34 -0.86 -25.26
CA MET A 213 5.09 -1.62 -25.20
C MET A 213 4.45 -1.71 -26.57
N GLU A 214 3.93 -2.89 -26.90
CA GLU A 214 3.01 -3.11 -28.01
C GLU A 214 1.59 -2.77 -27.57
N ARG A 215 0.84 -2.09 -28.44
CA ARG A 215 -0.53 -1.65 -28.17
C ARG A 215 -1.51 -2.39 -29.06
N HIS A 216 -2.50 -3.02 -28.43
CA HIS A 216 -3.64 -3.63 -29.10
C HIS A 216 -4.93 -3.00 -28.60
N GLN A 217 -5.87 -2.73 -29.49
CA GLN A 217 -7.19 -2.24 -29.13
C GLN A 217 -8.23 -3.34 -29.41
N LEU A 218 -9.05 -3.63 -28.41
CA LEU A 218 -10.11 -4.62 -28.51
C LEU A 218 -11.41 -3.97 -29.04
N GLU A 219 -12.28 -4.77 -29.64
CA GLU A 219 -13.58 -4.31 -30.21
C GLU A 219 -14.49 -3.58 -29.20
N ASN A 220 -14.36 -3.89 -27.91
CA ASN A 220 -15.11 -3.26 -26.82
C ASN A 220 -14.48 -1.93 -26.33
N GLY A 221 -13.47 -1.39 -27.04
CA GLY A 221 -12.77 -0.16 -26.68
C GLY A 221 -11.68 -0.31 -25.61
N THR A 222 -11.47 -1.52 -25.07
CA THR A 222 -10.39 -1.78 -24.10
C THR A 222 -9.03 -1.70 -24.79
N VAL A 223 -8.08 -0.97 -24.19
CA VAL A 223 -6.70 -0.91 -24.69
C VAL A 223 -5.84 -1.90 -23.90
N VAL A 224 -5.12 -2.76 -24.60
CA VAL A 224 -4.19 -3.73 -24.05
C VAL A 224 -2.77 -3.32 -24.42
N LEU A 225 -1.90 -3.22 -23.43
CA LEU A 225 -0.46 -3.00 -23.61
C LEU A 225 0.31 -4.24 -23.17
N THR A 226 1.22 -4.73 -24.00
CA THR A 226 2.13 -5.85 -23.69
C THR A 226 3.58 -5.43 -23.88
N LEU A 227 4.51 -5.95 -23.08
CA LEU A 227 5.94 -5.71 -23.32
C LEU A 227 6.33 -6.20 -24.72
N ALA A 228 7.07 -5.36 -25.46
CA ALA A 228 7.54 -5.71 -26.82
C ALA A 228 8.57 -6.84 -26.82
N GLU A 229 9.35 -6.97 -25.74
CA GLU A 229 10.31 -8.06 -25.57
C GLU A 229 10.24 -8.63 -24.14
N GLU A 230 10.20 -9.96 -23.99
CA GLU A 230 10.36 -10.64 -22.69
C GLU A 230 11.84 -10.62 -22.24
N ARG A 231 12.44 -9.44 -22.19
CA ARG A 231 13.83 -9.23 -21.75
C ARG A 231 13.92 -8.43 -20.48
N MET A 232 15.08 -8.53 -19.83
CA MET A 232 15.39 -7.76 -18.63
C MET A 232 15.61 -6.29 -19.01
N ASN A 233 14.73 -5.41 -18.52
CA ASN A 233 14.82 -3.96 -18.66
C ASN A 233 14.91 -3.37 -17.24
N PRO A 234 16.02 -2.72 -16.84
CA PRO A 234 16.18 -2.24 -15.49
C PRO A 234 15.18 -1.14 -15.14
N GLY A 235 14.78 -1.08 -13.87
CA GLY A 235 13.98 0.04 -13.34
C GLY A 235 12.46 -0.17 -13.33
N PRO A 236 11.73 0.71 -12.62
CA PRO A 236 10.30 0.55 -12.37
C PRO A 236 9.52 0.64 -13.68
N PHE A 237 8.52 -0.22 -13.86
CA PHE A 237 7.58 -0.04 -14.96
C PHE A 237 6.65 1.13 -14.64
N ARG A 238 6.61 2.10 -15.55
CA ARG A 238 5.84 3.34 -15.45
C ARG A 238 4.93 3.46 -16.65
N LEU A 239 3.65 3.69 -16.38
CA LEU A 239 2.62 3.98 -17.36
C LEU A 239 1.92 5.27 -16.97
N SER A 240 1.86 6.21 -17.90
CA SER A 240 1.20 7.50 -17.73
C SER A 240 0.15 7.70 -18.82
N TRP A 241 -1.02 8.25 -18.49
CA TRP A 241 -2.02 8.62 -19.49
C TRP A 241 -2.86 9.80 -19.07
N LEU A 242 -3.43 10.49 -20.05
CA LEU A 242 -4.34 11.60 -19.77
C LEU A 242 -5.76 11.09 -19.57
N GLU A 243 -6.43 11.57 -18.52
CA GLU A 243 -7.86 11.34 -18.31
C GLU A 243 -8.65 12.22 -19.30
N ALA A 244 -9.64 11.63 -19.98
CA ALA A 244 -10.47 12.35 -20.94
C ALA A 244 -11.27 13.44 -20.20
N ARG A 245 -11.03 14.71 -20.54
CA ARG A 245 -11.73 15.85 -19.91
C ARG A 245 -13.22 15.79 -20.24
N GLY A 246 -14.06 15.81 -19.20
CA GLY A 246 -15.45 16.22 -19.34
C GLY A 246 -15.55 17.64 -19.92
N LYS A 247 -16.64 17.94 -20.62
CA LYS A 247 -16.89 19.25 -21.25
C LYS A 247 -16.65 20.39 -20.23
N LYS A 248 -15.86 21.38 -20.66
CA LYS A 248 -15.55 22.63 -19.93
C LYS A 248 -16.81 23.22 -19.29
N GLY A 249 -16.88 23.17 -17.96
CA GLY A 249 -17.61 24.17 -17.17
C GLY A 249 -16.70 25.37 -16.90
N GLU A 250 -17.30 26.50 -16.52
CA GLU A 250 -16.59 27.73 -16.14
C GLU A 250 -15.52 27.45 -15.08
N ALA A 251 -14.38 28.15 -15.16
CA ALA A 251 -13.28 27.99 -14.22
C ALA A 251 -13.74 28.39 -12.81
N SER A 252 -14.08 27.41 -11.98
CA SER A 252 -14.42 27.63 -10.57
C SER A 252 -13.15 28.01 -9.80
N SER A 253 -13.24 29.03 -8.93
CA SER A 253 -12.14 29.44 -8.05
C SER A 253 -11.86 28.40 -6.95
N GLY A 254 -12.87 27.61 -6.55
CA GLY A 254 -12.77 26.63 -5.48
C GLY A 254 -12.21 25.25 -5.90
N PRO A 255 -12.10 24.31 -4.94
CA PRO A 255 -11.71 22.92 -5.20
C PRO A 255 -12.65 22.21 -6.18
N GLU A 256 -12.07 21.33 -7.01
CA GLU A 256 -12.77 20.37 -7.84
C GLU A 256 -12.83 19.01 -7.12
N ALA A 257 -13.89 18.23 -7.39
CA ALA A 257 -14.05 16.93 -6.76
C ALA A 257 -14.47 15.83 -7.73
N SER A 258 -13.96 14.63 -7.49
CA SER A 258 -14.42 13.39 -8.13
C SER A 258 -14.93 12.44 -7.05
N VAL A 259 -16.10 11.84 -7.27
CA VAL A 259 -16.74 10.95 -6.30
C VAL A 259 -16.95 9.58 -6.90
N TYR A 260 -16.57 8.57 -6.13
CA TYR A 260 -16.88 7.17 -6.35
C TYR A 260 -17.72 6.69 -5.16
N ALA A 261 -18.67 5.80 -5.40
CA ALA A 261 -19.48 5.20 -4.36
C ALA A 261 -19.84 3.77 -4.75
N SER A 262 -20.16 2.96 -3.74
CA SER A 262 -20.57 1.58 -3.94
C SER A 262 -21.57 1.21 -2.86
N PRO A 263 -22.75 0.65 -3.20
CA PRO A 263 -23.72 0.21 -2.21
C PRO A 263 -23.14 -0.89 -1.32
N ASP A 264 -23.56 -0.96 -0.06
CA ASP A 264 -23.21 -2.08 0.82
C ASP A 264 -23.97 -3.36 0.43
N ALA A 265 -23.57 -4.47 1.03
CA ALA A 265 -24.17 -5.77 0.75
C ALA A 265 -25.60 -5.91 1.31
N SER A 266 -26.06 -4.96 2.11
CA SER A 266 -27.31 -5.00 2.89
C SER A 266 -28.47 -4.33 2.15
N GLY A 267 -28.69 -4.74 0.90
CA GLY A 267 -29.85 -4.31 0.09
C GLY A 267 -29.74 -2.90 -0.49
N GLY A 268 -28.52 -2.35 -0.59
CA GLY A 268 -28.25 -1.07 -1.28
C GLY A 268 -28.80 0.17 -0.58
N LYS A 269 -29.29 0.03 0.66
CA LYS A 269 -29.76 1.16 1.47
C LYS A 269 -28.61 1.98 2.02
N ASN A 270 -27.43 1.41 2.22
CA ASN A 270 -26.24 2.14 2.66
C ASN A 270 -25.10 1.83 1.69
N GLY A 271 -23.90 2.32 1.98
CA GLY A 271 -22.72 2.00 1.18
C GLY A 271 -21.52 2.84 1.53
N TYR A 272 -20.53 2.80 0.66
CA TYR A 272 -19.24 3.45 0.82
C TYR A 272 -19.05 4.51 -0.25
N PHE A 273 -18.31 5.56 0.06
CA PHE A 273 -17.89 6.55 -0.92
C PHE A 273 -16.42 6.93 -0.74
N LEU A 274 -15.86 7.43 -1.82
CA LEU A 274 -14.52 8.01 -1.93
C LEU A 274 -14.64 9.31 -2.72
N ALA A 275 -14.37 10.43 -2.09
CA ALA A 275 -14.29 11.73 -2.71
C ALA A 275 -12.83 12.20 -2.76
N MET A 276 -12.34 12.51 -3.96
CA MET A 276 -11.04 13.15 -4.17
C MET A 276 -11.30 14.64 -4.38
N VAL A 277 -10.72 15.49 -3.54
CA VAL A 277 -10.89 16.95 -3.55
C VAL A 277 -9.55 17.58 -3.86
N GLY A 278 -9.47 18.30 -4.97
CA GLY A 278 -8.20 18.81 -5.48
C GLY A 278 -8.35 19.97 -6.43
N LYS A 279 -7.24 20.58 -6.82
CA LYS A 279 -7.18 21.53 -7.91
C LYS A 279 -5.76 21.59 -8.45
N ASP A 280 -5.63 21.46 -9.78
CA ASP A 280 -4.36 21.68 -10.45
C ASP A 280 -4.18 23.18 -10.71
N VAL A 281 -3.04 23.73 -10.30
CA VAL A 281 -2.69 25.13 -10.51
C VAL A 281 -1.80 25.25 -11.74
N ARG A 282 -2.05 26.26 -12.60
CA ARG A 282 -1.23 26.48 -13.78
C ARG A 282 0.15 27.03 -13.38
N PRO A 283 1.22 26.66 -14.11
CA PRO A 283 2.54 27.25 -13.90
C PRO A 283 2.48 28.79 -14.00
N GLY A 284 3.01 29.49 -13.00
CA GLY A 284 3.08 30.97 -12.97
C GLY A 284 2.08 31.67 -12.03
N GLU A 285 1.06 30.98 -11.51
CA GLU A 285 0.17 31.51 -10.46
C GLU A 285 0.76 31.24 -9.05
N HIS A 286 1.85 31.93 -8.72
CA HIS A 286 2.47 31.88 -7.39
C HIS A 286 2.31 33.22 -6.69
N SER A 287 1.37 33.34 -5.75
CA SER A 287 1.06 34.60 -5.06
C SER A 287 1.72 34.75 -3.68
N ILE A 288 2.23 33.67 -3.08
CA ILE A 288 2.84 33.67 -1.75
C ILE A 288 4.37 33.56 -1.81
N LEU A 289 5.06 34.47 -1.14
CA LEU A 289 6.51 34.39 -0.95
C LEU A 289 6.84 33.29 0.06
N ARG A 290 7.96 32.59 -0.15
CA ARG A 290 8.40 31.50 0.73
C ARG A 290 9.57 31.93 1.60
N GLU A 291 9.64 31.33 2.78
CA GLU A 291 10.82 31.28 3.61
C GLU A 291 11.24 29.81 3.76
N VAL A 292 12.37 29.41 3.17
CA VAL A 292 12.79 28.00 3.11
C VAL A 292 13.99 27.72 4.00
N THR A 293 13.82 26.89 5.03
CA THR A 293 14.92 26.36 5.84
C THR A 293 15.30 24.95 5.36
N LEU A 294 16.47 24.82 4.77
CA LEU A 294 17.04 23.53 4.36
C LEU A 294 17.72 22.88 5.57
N VAL A 295 17.33 21.65 5.94
CA VAL A 295 17.93 20.90 7.05
C VAL A 295 18.58 19.64 6.49
N LEU A 296 19.91 19.60 6.46
CA LEU A 296 20.71 18.62 5.72
C LEU A 296 21.48 17.72 6.67
N ASP A 297 21.21 16.43 6.60
CA ASP A 297 22.02 15.42 7.29
C ASP A 297 23.43 15.36 6.67
N ARG A 298 24.45 15.41 7.54
CA ARG A 298 25.86 15.21 7.19
C ARG A 298 26.50 14.13 8.07
N SER A 299 25.72 13.14 8.50
CA SER A 299 26.17 11.93 9.17
C SER A 299 27.14 11.12 8.32
N GLY A 300 27.82 10.13 8.93
CA GLY A 300 28.78 9.28 8.23
C GLY A 300 28.19 8.46 7.07
N SER A 301 26.90 8.12 7.11
CA SER A 301 26.18 7.37 6.06
C SER A 301 26.01 8.16 4.78
N MET A 302 25.97 9.50 4.86
CA MET A 302 25.83 10.40 3.73
C MET A 302 27.07 10.47 2.81
N ARG A 303 28.18 9.80 3.12
CA ARG A 303 29.43 9.88 2.36
C ARG A 303 29.26 9.53 0.87
N GLY A 304 30.15 10.10 0.04
CA GLY A 304 30.19 9.83 -1.39
C GLY A 304 29.05 10.51 -2.15
N ASN A 305 28.39 9.75 -3.04
CA ASN A 305 27.41 10.31 -3.97
C ASN A 305 26.16 10.87 -3.28
N LYS A 306 25.73 10.32 -2.13
CA LYS A 306 24.54 10.81 -1.42
C LYS A 306 24.68 12.28 -1.02
N LEU A 307 25.76 12.63 -0.31
CA LEU A 307 26.03 14.02 0.09
C LEU A 307 26.28 14.91 -1.13
N ALA A 308 26.98 14.42 -2.16
CA ALA A 308 27.18 15.20 -3.38
C ALA A 308 25.85 15.57 -4.05
N SER A 309 24.95 14.59 -4.23
CA SER A 309 23.63 14.83 -4.79
C SER A 309 22.77 15.74 -3.92
N VAL A 310 22.80 15.57 -2.58
CA VAL A 310 22.07 16.45 -1.66
C VAL A 310 22.59 17.89 -1.69
N LYS A 311 23.90 18.11 -1.82
CA LYS A 311 24.47 19.45 -1.99
C LYS A 311 24.00 20.11 -3.27
N GLU A 312 24.06 19.40 -4.40
CA GLU A 312 23.61 19.94 -5.69
C GLU A 312 22.10 20.26 -5.67
N ALA A 313 21.29 19.39 -5.08
CA ALA A 313 19.88 19.67 -4.85
C ALA A 313 19.65 20.90 -3.98
N ALA A 314 20.38 21.05 -2.86
CA ALA A 314 20.27 22.21 -2.00
C ALA A 314 20.64 23.51 -2.74
N LYS A 315 21.69 23.48 -3.56
CA LYS A 315 22.07 24.62 -4.43
C LYS A 315 20.96 24.95 -5.43
N GLN A 316 20.43 23.95 -6.14
CA GLN A 316 19.31 24.14 -7.06
C GLN A 316 18.09 24.74 -6.35
N ILE A 317 17.82 24.34 -5.11
CA ILE A 317 16.72 24.90 -4.32
C ILE A 317 16.98 26.38 -4.02
N VAL A 318 18.16 26.73 -3.53
CA VAL A 318 18.53 28.12 -3.27
C VAL A 318 18.44 28.94 -4.55
N SER A 319 19.00 28.47 -5.67
CA SER A 319 18.94 29.15 -6.97
C SER A 319 17.52 29.31 -7.52
N GLY A 320 16.63 28.34 -7.25
CA GLY A 320 15.24 28.34 -7.69
C GLY A 320 14.30 29.21 -6.86
N LEU A 321 14.80 29.87 -5.80
CA LEU A 321 14.03 30.86 -5.05
C LEU A 321 13.95 32.19 -5.82
N ASN A 322 12.78 32.81 -5.79
CA ASN A 322 12.54 34.12 -6.37
C ASN A 322 13.23 35.22 -5.54
N PRO A 323 13.67 36.32 -6.17
CA PRO A 323 14.10 37.51 -5.42
C PRO A 323 13.03 37.97 -4.42
N GLY A 324 13.45 38.32 -3.19
CA GLY A 324 12.55 38.69 -2.09
C GLY A 324 12.05 37.51 -1.22
N GLU A 325 12.24 36.26 -1.67
CA GLU A 325 12.09 35.09 -0.80
C GLU A 325 13.27 34.98 0.17
N ARG A 326 13.09 34.21 1.25
CA ARG A 326 14.13 34.02 2.28
C ARG A 326 14.54 32.57 2.38
N PHE A 327 15.78 32.34 2.81
CA PHE A 327 16.27 30.99 3.09
C PHE A 327 17.28 30.92 4.22
N ASN A 328 17.41 29.74 4.82
CA ASN A 328 18.56 29.39 5.65
C ASN A 328 18.96 27.94 5.39
N ILE A 329 20.19 27.59 5.76
CA ILE A 329 20.72 26.23 5.64
C ILE A 329 21.20 25.80 7.02
N ILE A 330 20.74 24.63 7.44
CA ILE A 330 21.12 23.95 8.67
C ILE A 330 21.73 22.62 8.25
N THR A 331 22.93 22.32 8.70
CA THR A 331 23.49 20.97 8.58
C THR A 331 23.62 20.35 9.96
N TYR A 332 23.42 19.03 10.05
CA TYR A 332 23.48 18.36 11.33
C TYR A 332 24.16 16.99 11.25
N ASN A 333 24.74 16.59 12.37
CA ASN A 333 25.21 15.24 12.65
C ASN A 333 24.97 14.95 14.15
N GLU A 334 26.01 14.86 14.97
CA GLU A 334 25.94 14.94 16.43
C GLU A 334 25.54 16.33 16.96
N GLY A 335 25.84 17.39 16.20
CA GLY A 335 25.45 18.76 16.52
C GLY A 335 24.90 19.50 15.30
N VAL A 336 24.41 20.72 15.53
CA VAL A 336 23.76 21.54 14.51
C VAL A 336 24.63 22.73 14.11
N ASN A 337 24.78 22.96 12.81
CA ASN A 337 25.51 24.09 12.23
C ASN A 337 24.57 24.89 11.33
N LEU A 338 24.42 26.17 11.61
CA LEU A 338 23.62 27.08 10.81
C LEU A 338 24.53 27.86 9.86
N PHE A 339 24.07 28.07 8.63
CA PHE A 339 24.69 28.98 7.67
C PHE A 339 24.62 30.41 8.19
N GLU A 340 23.44 30.84 8.63
CA GLU A 340 23.18 32.13 9.25
C GLU A 340 22.31 31.98 10.50
N ALA A 341 22.33 32.96 11.40
CA ALA A 341 21.53 32.91 12.63
C ALA A 341 20.01 32.97 12.36
N ALA A 342 19.61 33.61 11.26
CA ALA A 342 18.22 33.78 10.82
C ALA A 342 18.11 33.68 9.29
N PRO A 343 16.92 33.45 8.73
CA PRO A 343 16.71 33.39 7.28
C PRO A 343 17.09 34.69 6.57
N VAL A 344 17.98 34.56 5.59
CA VAL A 344 18.47 35.68 4.77
C VAL A 344 17.68 35.81 3.48
N GLU A 345 17.60 37.03 2.96
CA GLU A 345 16.95 37.28 1.67
C GLU A 345 17.74 36.69 0.52
N LYS A 346 17.03 36.10 -0.44
CA LYS A 346 17.60 35.57 -1.67
C LYS A 346 18.06 36.70 -2.58
N ASN A 347 19.37 36.82 -2.74
CA ASN A 347 20.04 37.69 -3.71
C ASN A 347 21.33 37.01 -4.23
N GLY A 348 22.04 37.65 -5.15
CA GLY A 348 23.24 37.06 -5.75
C GLY A 348 24.41 36.86 -4.77
N ALA A 349 24.52 37.71 -3.74
CA ALA A 349 25.58 37.59 -2.74
C ALA A 349 25.28 36.47 -1.74
N SER A 350 24.05 36.39 -1.22
CA SER A 350 23.63 35.34 -0.29
C SER A 350 23.62 33.96 -0.95
N GLU A 351 23.19 33.86 -2.22
CA GLU A 351 23.28 32.61 -3.00
C GLU A 351 24.72 32.14 -3.15
N LYS A 352 25.64 33.03 -3.56
CA LYS A 352 27.05 32.68 -3.73
C LYS A 352 27.69 32.23 -2.42
N ALA A 353 27.38 32.91 -1.31
CA ALA A 353 27.86 32.52 0.03
C ALA A 353 27.30 31.16 0.46
N ALA A 354 26.02 30.90 0.20
CA ALA A 354 25.37 29.63 0.50
C ALA A 354 25.97 28.46 -0.30
N HIS A 355 26.27 28.66 -1.59
CA HIS A 355 26.92 27.65 -2.42
C HIS A 355 28.31 27.30 -1.90
N ALA A 356 29.13 28.31 -1.57
CA ALA A 356 30.45 28.10 -1.00
C ALA A 356 30.39 27.37 0.36
N TRP A 357 29.38 27.69 1.18
CA TRP A 357 29.16 27.02 2.46
C TRP A 357 28.77 25.54 2.27
N LEU A 358 27.85 25.24 1.34
CA LEU A 358 27.46 23.87 0.98
C LEU A 358 28.64 23.06 0.45
N ASP A 359 29.52 23.65 -0.35
CA ASP A 359 30.73 23.00 -0.86
C ASP A 359 31.65 22.52 0.26
N ALA A 360 31.75 23.29 1.36
CA ALA A 360 32.58 22.96 2.51
C ALA A 360 32.00 21.87 3.43
N VAL A 361 30.74 21.46 3.27
CA VAL A 361 30.10 20.45 4.15
C VAL A 361 30.74 19.07 3.97
N VAL A 362 31.07 18.38 5.06
CA VAL A 362 31.66 17.02 5.03
C VAL A 362 30.87 16.06 5.91
N ALA A 363 30.67 14.83 5.40
CA ALA A 363 29.95 13.76 6.08
C ALA A 363 30.79 13.09 7.20
N ARG A 364 30.32 13.18 8.45
CA ARG A 364 30.93 12.56 9.64
C ARG A 364 29.97 12.47 10.82
N GLY A 365 30.20 11.51 11.73
CA GLY A 365 29.48 11.38 13.01
C GLY A 365 28.10 10.74 12.90
N GLY A 366 27.35 10.77 14.00
CA GLY A 366 25.97 10.26 14.10
C GLY A 366 24.89 11.23 13.59
N THR A 367 23.63 10.96 13.98
CA THR A 367 22.42 11.64 13.47
C THR A 367 21.53 12.11 14.63
N ASN A 368 21.57 13.41 14.94
CA ASN A 368 20.79 14.08 15.99
C ASN A 368 19.59 14.82 15.38
N MET A 369 18.62 14.05 14.91
CA MET A 369 17.44 14.54 14.20
C MET A 369 16.58 15.49 15.06
N HIS A 370 16.45 15.20 16.35
CA HIS A 370 15.64 16.02 17.26
C HIS A 370 16.19 17.44 17.39
N GLU A 371 17.50 17.60 17.61
CA GLU A 371 18.11 18.92 17.75
C GLU A 371 18.08 19.72 16.43
N ALA A 372 18.31 19.05 15.31
CA ALA A 372 18.21 19.66 13.99
C ALA A 372 16.79 20.18 13.71
N LEU A 373 15.77 19.39 14.03
CA LEU A 373 14.37 19.81 13.92
C LEU A 373 14.07 20.98 14.87
N ALA A 374 14.53 20.92 16.13
CA ALA A 374 14.33 22.00 17.09
C ALA A 374 14.96 23.31 16.60
N ALA A 375 16.18 23.25 16.06
CA ALA A 375 16.87 24.40 15.50
C ALA A 375 16.09 25.01 14.33
N ALA A 376 15.59 24.19 13.41
CA ALA A 376 14.76 24.65 12.29
C ALA A 376 13.45 25.30 12.77
N LEU A 377 12.78 24.72 13.77
CA LEU A 377 11.55 25.26 14.34
C LEU A 377 11.77 26.52 15.19
N SER A 378 12.99 26.75 15.67
CA SER A 378 13.36 27.94 16.45
C SER A 378 13.74 29.16 15.61
N GLN A 379 13.93 29.01 14.30
CA GLN A 379 14.22 30.12 13.40
C GLN A 379 13.11 31.19 13.50
N PRO A 380 13.42 32.49 13.35
CA PRO A 380 12.38 33.51 13.24
C PRO A 380 11.59 33.33 11.95
N SER A 381 10.26 33.47 12.01
CA SER A 381 9.37 33.47 10.85
C SER A 381 9.02 34.90 10.43
N HIS A 382 8.97 35.18 9.14
CA HIS A 382 8.56 36.49 8.61
C HIS A 382 7.07 36.51 8.24
N GLU A 383 6.38 37.60 8.60
CA GLU A 383 4.97 37.80 8.27
C GLU A 383 4.76 37.92 6.75
N GLY A 384 3.65 37.37 6.25
CA GLY A 384 3.34 37.37 4.81
C GLY A 384 4.11 36.35 3.98
N MET A 385 4.99 35.54 4.59
CA MET A 385 5.70 34.45 3.93
C MET A 385 5.19 33.09 4.39
N LEU A 386 5.23 32.09 3.51
CA LEU A 386 5.00 30.69 3.86
C LEU A 386 6.29 30.10 4.45
N PRO A 387 6.31 29.70 5.73
CA PRO A 387 7.50 29.13 6.33
C PRO A 387 7.56 27.62 6.04
N VAL A 388 8.64 27.22 5.35
CA VAL A 388 8.85 25.86 4.85
C VAL A 388 10.14 25.31 5.42
N VAL A 389 10.10 24.08 5.91
CA VAL A 389 11.28 23.31 6.32
C VAL A 389 11.42 22.14 5.35
N LEU A 390 12.58 22.03 4.71
CA LEU A 390 12.92 20.84 3.92
C LEU A 390 13.93 20.01 4.72
N PHE A 391 13.47 18.88 5.26
CA PHE A 391 14.23 18.04 6.18
C PHE A 391 14.76 16.80 5.46
N LEU A 392 16.08 16.74 5.25
CA LEU A 392 16.75 15.67 4.51
C LEU A 392 17.53 14.76 5.46
N THR A 393 17.41 13.44 5.28
CA THR A 393 18.19 12.44 6.02
C THR A 393 18.32 11.13 5.24
N ASP A 394 19.37 10.36 5.52
CA ASP A 394 19.54 8.99 5.01
C ASP A 394 19.54 7.92 6.10
N GLY A 395 19.21 8.27 7.35
CA GLY A 395 19.40 7.37 8.49
C GLY A 395 18.41 7.53 9.64
N LEU A 396 18.57 6.63 10.62
CA LEU A 396 17.82 6.62 11.87
C LEU A 396 18.39 7.66 12.86
N PRO A 397 17.57 8.22 13.76
CA PRO A 397 18.09 9.05 14.85
C PRO A 397 18.96 8.19 15.79
N THR A 398 20.23 8.56 15.94
CA THR A 398 21.23 7.79 16.71
C THR A 398 21.83 8.56 17.88
N ILE A 399 21.75 9.89 17.87
CA ILE A 399 22.32 10.78 18.87
C ILE A 399 21.23 11.66 19.48
N GLY A 400 21.37 12.00 20.76
CA GLY A 400 20.43 12.86 21.47
C GLY A 400 19.12 12.14 21.77
N ARG A 401 18.00 12.84 21.58
CA ARG A 401 16.66 12.27 21.77
C ARG A 401 16.25 11.48 20.53
N THR A 402 16.31 10.16 20.62
CA THR A 402 16.06 9.26 19.48
C THR A 402 14.64 8.69 19.43
N SER A 403 13.80 8.96 20.44
CA SER A 403 12.41 8.50 20.48
C SER A 403 11.60 9.13 19.34
N GLU A 404 11.07 8.29 18.45
CA GLU A 404 10.22 8.69 17.32
C GLU A 404 9.04 9.54 17.78
N LYS A 405 8.36 9.12 18.86
CA LYS A 405 7.24 9.87 19.47
C LYS A 405 7.66 11.28 19.87
N SER A 406 8.85 11.44 20.45
CA SER A 406 9.33 12.77 20.88
C SER A 406 9.67 13.68 19.69
N ILE A 407 10.22 13.12 18.61
CA ILE A 407 10.54 13.85 17.39
C ILE A 407 9.25 14.24 16.65
N ALA A 408 8.28 13.33 16.54
CA ALA A 408 6.97 13.61 15.96
C ALA A 408 6.19 14.67 16.77
N ALA A 409 6.23 14.61 18.10
CA ALA A 409 5.62 15.63 18.96
C ALA A 409 6.26 17.02 18.74
N LEU A 410 7.59 17.07 18.55
CA LEU A 410 8.29 18.31 18.23
C LEU A 410 7.82 18.91 16.87
N ALA A 411 7.60 18.08 15.85
CA ALA A 411 7.07 18.51 14.55
C ALA A 411 5.63 19.06 14.62
N GLY A 412 4.85 18.66 15.61
CA GLY A 412 3.50 19.16 15.89
C GLY A 412 3.45 20.25 16.94
N GLU A 413 3.43 19.84 18.21
CA GLU A 413 3.26 20.72 19.38
C GLU A 413 4.38 21.77 19.51
N GLY A 414 5.60 21.39 19.10
CA GLY A 414 6.75 22.31 19.08
C GLY A 414 6.74 23.31 17.93
N ASN A 415 5.94 23.09 16.90
CA ASN A 415 5.93 23.88 15.67
C ASN A 415 5.00 25.09 15.76
N ARG A 416 5.36 26.05 16.62
CA ARG A 416 4.54 27.23 16.95
C ARG A 416 4.28 28.18 15.77
N ALA A 417 5.14 28.16 14.75
CA ALA A 417 4.99 29.02 13.58
C ALA A 417 4.27 28.32 12.40
N GLU A 418 3.64 27.15 12.65
CA GLU A 418 2.93 26.37 11.63
C GLU A 418 3.78 26.07 10.37
N ARG A 419 5.08 25.82 10.56
CA ARG A 419 6.03 25.52 9.48
C ARG A 419 5.64 24.26 8.75
N ARG A 420 5.68 24.29 7.41
CA ARG A 420 5.43 23.10 6.59
C ARG A 420 6.70 22.29 6.46
N ILE A 421 6.73 21.12 7.10
CA ILE A 421 7.90 20.24 7.11
C ILE A 421 7.74 19.24 5.98
N PHE A 422 8.51 19.43 4.91
CA PHE A 422 8.68 18.44 3.85
C PHE A 422 9.86 17.55 4.22
N THR A 423 9.64 16.25 4.30
CA THR A 423 10.72 15.30 4.60
C THR A 423 11.22 14.66 3.32
N ILE A 424 12.53 14.52 3.18
CA ILE A 424 13.15 13.78 2.07
C ILE A 424 14.03 12.68 2.68
N GLY A 425 13.58 11.44 2.54
CA GLY A 425 14.38 10.27 2.84
C GLY A 425 15.27 9.92 1.64
N VAL A 426 16.59 9.87 1.85
CA VAL A 426 17.58 9.54 0.82
C VAL A 426 18.12 8.14 1.06
N GLY A 427 18.02 7.28 0.05
CA GLY A 427 18.40 5.88 0.14
C GLY A 427 17.38 5.04 0.92
N GLU A 428 17.84 3.86 1.34
CA GLU A 428 16.99 2.78 1.83
C GLU A 428 16.96 2.67 3.37
N ASP A 429 17.88 3.34 4.08
CA ASP A 429 18.12 3.17 5.53
C ASP A 429 17.36 4.20 6.42
N VAL A 430 16.32 4.84 5.87
CA VAL A 430 15.59 5.92 6.55
C VAL A 430 14.45 5.41 7.42
N ASN A 431 14.14 6.16 8.49
CA ASN A 431 12.91 5.94 9.25
C ASN A 431 11.69 6.54 8.52
N ALA A 432 11.18 5.88 7.49
CA ALA A 432 10.06 6.40 6.71
C ALA A 432 8.77 6.68 7.53
N PRO A 433 8.35 5.84 8.50
CA PRO A 433 7.21 6.14 9.37
C PRO A 433 7.39 7.45 10.13
N LEU A 434 8.56 7.69 10.72
CA LEU A 434 8.85 8.94 11.41
C LEU A 434 8.82 10.13 10.44
N LEU A 435 9.47 10.01 9.27
CA LEU A 435 9.53 11.08 8.28
C LEU A 435 8.14 11.42 7.69
N ARG A 436 7.33 10.40 7.39
CA ARG A 436 5.93 10.57 6.98
C ARG A 436 5.16 11.30 8.07
N ARG A 437 5.28 10.85 9.32
CA ARG A 437 4.54 11.43 10.45
C ARG A 437 4.92 12.89 10.71
N MET A 438 6.22 13.22 10.66
CA MET A 438 6.70 14.61 10.78
C MET A 438 6.09 15.50 9.70
N ALA A 439 6.05 15.01 8.45
CA ALA A 439 5.48 15.76 7.35
C ALA A 439 3.96 15.95 7.52
N GLU A 440 3.22 14.87 7.77
CA GLU A 440 1.76 14.89 7.90
C GLU A 440 1.27 15.79 9.04
N ILE A 441 1.86 15.70 10.25
CA ILE A 441 1.44 16.54 11.39
C ILE A 441 1.63 18.04 11.07
N SER A 442 2.71 18.38 10.35
CA SER A 442 3.02 19.76 9.98
C SER A 442 2.24 20.27 8.76
N GLY A 443 1.45 19.40 8.12
CA GLY A 443 0.79 19.67 6.84
C GLY A 443 1.75 19.82 5.66
N GLY A 444 2.97 19.28 5.76
CA GLY A 444 3.90 19.08 4.65
C GLY A 444 3.72 17.71 3.99
N LEU A 445 4.65 17.33 3.10
CA LEU A 445 4.61 16.05 2.37
C LEU A 445 5.94 15.29 2.47
N PRO A 446 5.91 13.96 2.60
CA PRO A 446 7.10 13.13 2.52
C PRO A 446 7.51 12.86 1.06
N CYS A 447 8.79 12.74 0.82
CA CYS A 447 9.39 12.30 -0.42
C CYS A 447 10.49 11.27 -0.11
N TYR A 448 10.56 10.19 -0.89
CA TYR A 448 11.60 9.17 -0.74
C TYR A 448 12.36 9.04 -2.04
N ILE A 449 13.68 8.97 -1.97
CA ILE A 449 14.57 8.96 -3.14
C ILE A 449 15.49 7.77 -2.99
N LEU A 450 15.32 6.78 -3.86
CA LEU A 450 16.11 5.55 -3.83
C LEU A 450 17.49 5.77 -4.45
N SER A 451 18.44 4.91 -4.08
CA SER A 451 19.83 4.99 -4.56
C SER A 451 19.92 4.81 -6.08
N GLY A 452 20.19 5.89 -6.81
CA GLY A 452 20.32 5.90 -8.28
C GLY A 452 19.10 6.44 -9.03
N GLU A 453 18.03 6.84 -8.33
CA GLU A 453 16.99 7.64 -8.95
C GLU A 453 17.50 9.04 -9.32
N ASN A 454 16.98 9.60 -10.41
CA ASN A 454 17.27 10.99 -10.76
C ASN A 454 16.60 11.93 -9.75
N LEU A 455 17.42 12.47 -8.86
CA LEU A 455 17.06 13.42 -7.81
C LEU A 455 16.34 14.65 -8.38
N GLU A 456 16.76 15.17 -9.54
CA GLU A 456 16.18 16.36 -10.16
C GLU A 456 14.72 16.17 -10.55
N VAL A 457 14.36 14.97 -11.06
CA VAL A 457 12.98 14.66 -11.45
C VAL A 457 12.05 14.65 -10.23
N LYS A 458 12.46 14.00 -9.13
CA LYS A 458 11.65 13.97 -7.89
C LYS A 458 11.59 15.35 -7.23
N LEU A 459 12.69 16.09 -7.24
CA LEU A 459 12.70 17.45 -6.70
C LEU A 459 11.82 18.39 -7.49
N SER A 460 11.68 18.24 -8.82
CA SER A 460 10.78 19.09 -9.62
C SER A 460 9.33 19.06 -9.10
N GLN A 461 8.87 17.91 -8.60
CA GLN A 461 7.55 17.78 -7.98
C GLN A 461 7.51 18.46 -6.61
N VAL A 462 8.53 18.24 -5.79
CA VAL A 462 8.67 18.90 -4.48
C VAL A 462 8.71 20.43 -4.66
N PHE A 463 9.44 20.95 -5.63
CA PHE A 463 9.52 22.39 -5.95
C PHE A 463 8.15 23.03 -6.17
N ARG A 464 7.24 22.34 -6.87
CA ARG A 464 5.87 22.82 -7.05
C ARG A 464 5.10 22.87 -5.73
N GLN A 465 5.35 21.90 -4.86
CA GLN A 465 4.73 21.80 -3.53
C GLN A 465 5.34 22.78 -2.51
N LEU A 466 6.59 23.22 -2.71
CA LEU A 466 7.23 24.25 -1.86
C LEU A 466 6.50 25.59 -1.90
N TYR A 467 5.72 25.89 -2.96
CA TYR A 467 4.81 27.04 -3.02
C TYR A 467 3.58 26.90 -2.11
N GLY A 468 3.53 25.85 -1.30
CA GLY A 468 2.48 25.61 -0.34
C GLY A 468 1.24 24.99 -0.94
N PRO A 469 0.29 24.65 -0.06
CA PRO A 469 -0.98 24.08 -0.48
C PRO A 469 -1.76 25.09 -1.34
N VAL A 470 -2.53 24.55 -2.28
CA VAL A 470 -3.53 25.30 -3.05
C VAL A 470 -4.68 25.71 -2.13
N PHE A 471 -5.09 24.79 -1.26
CA PHE A 471 -6.11 25.03 -0.24
C PHE A 471 -5.66 24.49 1.10
N ARG A 472 -5.86 25.28 2.15
CA ARG A 472 -5.51 24.93 3.53
C ARG A 472 -6.70 25.05 4.47
N LYS A 473 -6.58 24.43 5.64
CA LYS A 473 -7.65 24.43 6.67
C LYS A 473 -8.98 23.91 6.08
N VAL A 474 -8.89 22.86 5.27
CA VAL A 474 -10.02 22.29 4.55
C VAL A 474 -10.94 21.58 5.55
N ARG A 475 -12.14 22.11 5.75
CA ARG A 475 -13.16 21.54 6.63
C ARG A 475 -14.36 21.13 5.81
N TYR A 476 -15.10 20.14 6.30
CA TYR A 476 -16.35 19.76 5.66
C TYR A 476 -17.41 19.39 6.69
N THR A 477 -18.66 19.55 6.28
CA THR A 477 -19.86 19.07 6.96
C THR A 477 -20.71 18.30 5.96
N VAL A 478 -21.58 17.45 6.49
CA VAL A 478 -22.52 16.68 5.69
C VAL A 478 -23.88 17.35 5.80
N CYS A 479 -24.50 17.65 4.66
CA CYS A 479 -25.77 18.35 4.57
C CYS A 479 -26.75 17.62 3.65
N SER A 480 -28.05 17.88 3.78
CA SER A 480 -29.00 17.59 2.72
C SER A 480 -28.82 18.52 1.52
N PRO A 481 -29.45 18.18 0.37
CA PRO A 481 -29.50 19.06 -0.81
C PRO A 481 -30.08 20.45 -0.52
N ASP A 482 -31.00 20.58 0.44
CA ASP A 482 -31.55 21.87 0.90
C ASP A 482 -30.60 22.66 1.83
N GLY A 483 -29.45 22.09 2.17
CA GLY A 483 -28.37 22.72 2.91
C GLY A 483 -28.42 22.56 4.43
N ARG A 484 -29.36 21.79 5.00
CA ARG A 484 -29.41 21.49 6.44
C ARG A 484 -28.36 20.46 6.83
N GLU A 485 -27.71 20.61 7.98
CA GLU A 485 -26.72 19.64 8.45
C GLU A 485 -27.35 18.28 8.78
N GLN A 486 -26.70 17.21 8.32
CA GLN A 486 -27.08 15.82 8.53
C GLN A 486 -25.84 14.97 8.86
N PRO A 487 -25.18 15.20 10.02
CA PRO A 487 -23.95 14.49 10.35
C PRO A 487 -24.13 12.96 10.41
N GLY A 488 -25.32 12.48 10.77
CA GLY A 488 -25.64 11.04 10.80
C GLY A 488 -25.73 10.36 9.44
N ARG A 489 -25.70 11.12 8.34
CA ARG A 489 -25.77 10.59 6.96
C ARG A 489 -24.47 9.90 6.54
N VAL A 490 -23.34 10.24 7.17
CA VAL A 490 -22.04 9.62 6.95
C VAL A 490 -21.45 9.14 8.27
N GLN A 491 -21.04 7.88 8.31
CA GLN A 491 -20.30 7.26 9.40
C GLN A 491 -18.87 6.93 8.97
N ASP A 492 -17.97 6.82 9.95
CA ASP A 492 -16.57 6.42 9.74
C ASP A 492 -15.88 7.19 8.60
N ALA A 493 -16.09 8.51 8.58
CA ALA A 493 -15.44 9.39 7.63
C ALA A 493 -13.94 9.50 7.94
N ILE A 494 -13.11 9.39 6.91
CA ILE A 494 -11.65 9.39 7.01
C ILE A 494 -11.06 10.29 5.93
N PRO A 495 -10.37 11.37 6.31
CA PRO A 495 -10.31 11.93 7.66
C PRO A 495 -11.66 12.52 8.12
N SER A 496 -11.88 12.61 9.44
CA SER A 496 -13.16 13.09 10.01
C SER A 496 -13.17 14.61 10.19
N GLY A 497 -14.11 15.30 9.54
CA GLY A 497 -14.42 16.74 9.70
C GLY A 497 -13.38 17.72 9.14
N VAL A 498 -12.13 17.32 9.03
CA VAL A 498 -11.01 18.12 8.51
C VAL A 498 -10.23 17.28 7.51
N LEU A 499 -9.99 17.80 6.32
CA LEU A 499 -9.15 17.17 5.31
C LEU A 499 -7.72 17.70 5.40
N PRO A 500 -6.72 16.91 4.93
CA PRO A 500 -5.36 17.39 4.76
C PRO A 500 -5.34 18.56 3.79
N ASP A 501 -4.32 19.40 3.91
CA ASP A 501 -4.13 20.49 2.99
C ASP A 501 -3.90 19.96 1.56
N ILE A 502 -4.51 20.62 0.59
CA ILE A 502 -4.54 20.19 -0.81
C ILE A 502 -3.37 20.83 -1.53
N TYR A 503 -2.50 20.01 -2.12
CA TYR A 503 -1.39 20.49 -2.96
C TYR A 503 -1.68 20.24 -4.44
N SER A 504 -1.02 21.00 -5.31
CA SER A 504 -1.10 20.75 -6.75
C SER A 504 -0.58 19.34 -7.05
N GLY A 505 -1.35 18.53 -7.78
CA GLY A 505 -1.03 17.13 -8.04
C GLY A 505 -1.11 16.20 -6.81
N ASN A 506 -1.65 16.66 -5.69
CA ASN A 506 -1.88 15.82 -4.51
C ASN A 506 -3.24 16.19 -3.86
N PRO A 507 -4.35 15.61 -4.35
CA PRO A 507 -5.69 15.88 -3.85
C PRO A 507 -5.88 15.28 -2.45
N ALA A 508 -6.71 15.94 -1.64
CA ALA A 508 -7.21 15.34 -0.41
C ALA A 508 -8.21 14.22 -0.74
N VAL A 509 -8.14 13.12 0.01
CA VAL A 509 -9.03 11.98 -0.18
C VAL A 509 -9.88 11.79 1.07
N LEU A 510 -11.19 11.91 0.90
CA LEU A 510 -12.22 11.64 1.89
C LEU A 510 -12.90 10.32 1.56
N ALA A 511 -12.86 9.36 2.48
CA ALA A 511 -13.63 8.12 2.40
C ALA A 511 -14.66 8.06 3.52
N GLY A 512 -15.80 7.42 3.31
CA GLY A 512 -16.78 7.23 4.39
C GLY A 512 -17.87 6.24 4.04
N ARG A 513 -18.68 5.87 5.05
CA ARG A 513 -19.86 5.02 4.89
C ARG A 513 -21.11 5.89 4.91
N TYR A 514 -21.89 5.94 3.84
CA TYR A 514 -23.16 6.67 3.81
C TYR A 514 -24.33 5.79 4.29
N ILE A 515 -25.35 6.39 4.87
CA ILE A 515 -26.57 5.70 5.35
C ILE A 515 -27.78 6.21 4.60
N GLY A 516 -28.58 5.35 3.97
CA GLY A 516 -29.78 5.67 3.18
C GLY A 516 -29.49 5.86 1.68
N THR A 517 -30.53 6.03 0.86
CA THR A 517 -30.40 6.12 -0.61
C THR A 517 -30.47 7.53 -1.17
N GLU A 518 -30.96 8.49 -0.38
CA GLU A 518 -31.17 9.85 -0.85
C GLU A 518 -29.84 10.59 -1.10
N PRO A 519 -29.77 11.46 -2.11
CA PRO A 519 -28.61 12.31 -2.34
C PRO A 519 -28.29 13.19 -1.14
N PHE A 520 -27.01 13.39 -0.87
CA PHE A 520 -26.53 14.31 0.16
C PHE A 520 -25.35 15.14 -0.35
N LEU A 521 -25.05 16.22 0.36
CA LEU A 521 -23.96 17.14 0.04
C LEU A 521 -22.86 17.01 1.09
N ILE A 522 -21.62 16.96 0.63
CA ILE A 522 -20.45 17.27 1.46
C ILE A 522 -20.12 18.73 1.16
N LYS A 523 -20.47 19.63 2.07
CA LYS A 523 -20.13 21.05 1.96
C LYS A 523 -18.84 21.30 2.70
N GLY A 524 -17.94 22.05 2.09
CA GLY A 524 -16.68 22.39 2.75
C GLY A 524 -16.25 23.82 2.52
N THR A 525 -15.39 24.26 3.42
CA THR A 525 -14.70 25.54 3.36
C THR A 525 -13.21 25.32 3.46
N CYS A 526 -12.46 26.21 2.81
CA CYS A 526 -11.01 26.19 2.83
C CYS A 526 -10.47 27.60 2.60
N LEU A 527 -9.21 27.83 2.92
CA LEU A 527 -8.51 29.05 2.57
C LEU A 527 -7.62 28.79 1.37
N ASP A 528 -7.68 29.65 0.36
CA ASP A 528 -6.70 29.64 -0.73
C ASP A 528 -5.37 30.26 -0.28
N ARG A 529 -4.41 30.34 -1.21
CA ARG A 529 -3.07 30.90 -0.98
C ARG A 529 -3.09 32.39 -0.58
N ASP A 530 -4.12 33.12 -0.98
CA ASP A 530 -4.31 34.54 -0.67
C ASP A 530 -5.11 34.75 0.62
N ASN A 531 -5.33 33.68 1.40
CA ASN A 531 -6.17 33.65 2.60
C ASN A 531 -7.64 34.00 2.36
N ARG A 532 -8.13 33.87 1.12
CA ARG A 532 -9.55 34.05 0.83
C ARG A 532 -10.27 32.75 1.10
N GLU A 533 -11.44 32.87 1.73
CA GLU A 533 -12.29 31.72 1.98
C GLU A 533 -12.94 31.26 0.67
N GLN A 534 -12.82 29.97 0.40
CA GLN A 534 -13.40 29.28 -0.74
C GLN A 534 -14.33 28.19 -0.21
N ALA A 535 -15.53 28.12 -0.78
CA ALA A 535 -16.49 27.07 -0.49
C ALA A 535 -16.53 26.05 -1.64
N PHE A 536 -16.79 24.79 -1.30
CA PHE A 536 -17.06 23.75 -2.26
C PHE A 536 -18.22 22.89 -1.79
N ALA A 537 -18.90 22.26 -2.74
CA ALA A 537 -19.97 21.32 -2.46
C ALA A 537 -19.82 20.11 -3.37
N ILE A 538 -19.90 18.93 -2.78
CA ILE A 538 -19.78 17.66 -3.48
C ILE A 538 -21.08 16.92 -3.30
N THR A 539 -21.77 16.64 -4.40
CA THR A 539 -22.99 15.83 -4.36
C THR A 539 -22.61 14.35 -4.39
N VAL A 540 -23.01 13.62 -3.36
CA VAL A 540 -22.96 12.17 -3.33
C VAL A 540 -24.37 11.67 -3.57
N ASP A 541 -24.57 11.03 -4.73
CA ASP A 541 -25.85 10.44 -5.14
C ASP A 541 -25.70 8.91 -5.19
N PRO A 542 -26.09 8.19 -4.12
CA PRO A 542 -25.99 6.75 -4.07
C PRO A 542 -26.70 6.04 -5.24
N GLN A 543 -27.83 6.57 -5.72
CA GLN A 543 -28.63 5.92 -6.76
C GLN A 543 -27.98 6.05 -8.14
N ARG A 544 -27.42 7.22 -8.45
CA ARG A 544 -26.70 7.43 -9.72
C ARG A 544 -25.40 6.64 -9.75
N ILE A 545 -24.72 6.53 -8.61
CA ILE A 545 -23.41 5.89 -8.54
C ILE A 545 -23.53 4.36 -8.41
N ALA A 546 -24.58 3.81 -7.81
CA ALA A 546 -24.85 2.37 -7.78
C ALA A 546 -25.02 1.73 -9.18
N SER A 547 -25.23 2.53 -10.23
CA SER A 547 -25.20 2.06 -11.62
C SER A 547 -23.78 1.70 -12.12
N MET A 548 -22.74 2.16 -11.41
CA MET A 548 -21.35 1.77 -11.60
C MET A 548 -21.02 0.60 -10.64
N LYS A 549 -20.79 -0.59 -11.19
CA LYS A 549 -20.48 -1.83 -10.44
C LYS A 549 -19.05 -1.85 -9.89
N ASP A 550 -18.64 -0.77 -9.22
CA ASP A 550 -17.27 -0.57 -8.79
C ASP A 550 -17.06 -1.10 -7.35
N ASP A 551 -16.73 -2.39 -7.25
CA ASP A 551 -16.52 -3.09 -5.96
C ASP A 551 -15.24 -2.64 -5.20
N PHE A 552 -14.49 -1.67 -5.72
CA PHE A 552 -13.21 -1.23 -5.13
C PHE A 552 -13.37 -0.21 -4.00
N VAL A 553 -14.45 0.58 -4.01
CA VAL A 553 -14.62 1.72 -3.11
C VAL A 553 -14.65 1.28 -1.64
N ALA A 554 -15.36 0.18 -1.35
CA ALA A 554 -15.47 -0.38 -0.02
C ALA A 554 -14.11 -0.85 0.53
N ARG A 555 -13.29 -1.50 -0.32
CA ARG A 555 -11.94 -1.96 0.06
C ARG A 555 -10.98 -0.80 0.30
N LEU A 556 -11.01 0.23 -0.54
CA LEU A 556 -10.20 1.43 -0.33
C LEU A 556 -10.60 2.17 0.96
N TRP A 557 -11.90 2.28 1.25
CA TRP A 557 -12.36 2.81 2.53
C TRP A 557 -11.83 1.98 3.70
N ALA A 558 -11.97 0.66 3.65
CA ALA A 558 -11.52 -0.24 4.71
C ALA A 558 -10.01 -0.15 4.95
N ALA A 559 -9.21 -0.13 3.88
CA ALA A 559 -7.76 0.04 3.98
C ALA A 559 -7.37 1.39 4.61
N ARG A 560 -8.08 2.49 4.28
CA ARG A 560 -7.86 3.79 4.92
C ARG A 560 -8.29 3.80 6.38
N LYS A 561 -9.35 3.06 6.74
CA LYS A 561 -9.78 2.90 8.13
C LYS A 561 -8.74 2.12 8.93
N ILE A 562 -8.24 1.02 8.39
CA ILE A 562 -7.14 0.26 8.99
C ILE A 562 -5.92 1.16 9.17
N GLY A 563 -5.49 1.88 8.13
CA GLY A 563 -4.35 2.79 8.22
C GLY A 563 -4.50 3.88 9.29
N SER A 564 -5.71 4.43 9.48
CA SER A 564 -5.95 5.42 10.54
C SER A 564 -5.93 4.81 11.95
N LEU A 565 -6.41 3.57 12.11
CA LEU A 565 -6.33 2.82 13.36
C LEU A 565 -4.87 2.41 13.68
N GLU A 566 -4.10 1.99 12.68
CA GLU A 566 -2.67 1.70 12.82
C GLU A 566 -1.87 2.94 13.20
N THR A 567 -2.21 4.09 12.61
CA THR A 567 -1.62 5.39 12.96
C THR A 567 -1.94 5.75 14.42
N ALA A 568 -3.17 5.53 14.88
CA ALA A 568 -3.55 5.74 16.28
C ALA A 568 -2.82 4.77 17.23
N LEU A 569 -2.59 3.52 16.83
CA LEU A 569 -1.76 2.57 17.58
C LEU A 569 -0.32 3.05 17.73
N MET A 570 0.28 3.57 16.65
CA MET A 570 1.65 4.12 16.69
C MET A 570 1.74 5.33 17.64
N ASP A 571 0.75 6.23 17.63
CA ASP A 571 0.72 7.41 18.51
C ASP A 571 0.65 7.06 20.00
N MET A 572 -0.02 5.93 20.31
CA MET A 572 -0.08 5.39 21.66
C MET A 572 1.21 4.71 22.11
N GLY A 573 2.24 4.63 21.25
CA GLY A 573 3.53 4.02 21.55
C GLY A 573 3.58 2.51 21.27
N GLY A 574 2.63 2.00 20.48
CA GLY A 574 2.67 0.62 20.02
C GLY A 574 3.71 0.42 18.93
N SER A 575 4.69 -0.48 19.14
CA SER A 575 5.55 -0.95 18.06
C SER A 575 4.78 -1.87 17.13
N SER A 576 5.01 -1.76 15.82
CA SER A 576 4.51 -2.72 14.80
C SER A 576 5.05 -4.15 14.98
N SER A 577 5.98 -4.34 15.93
CA SER A 577 6.60 -5.60 16.28
C SER A 577 5.97 -6.12 17.59
N GLY A 578 4.97 -7.01 17.47
CA GLY A 578 4.40 -7.78 18.58
C GLY A 578 2.94 -7.45 18.91
N THR A 579 2.02 -8.09 18.20
CA THR A 579 0.57 -7.96 18.43
C THR A 579 0.18 -8.41 19.85
N GLU A 580 0.93 -9.32 20.46
CA GLU A 580 0.72 -9.79 21.83
C GLU A 580 0.96 -8.72 22.91
N ALA A 581 2.01 -7.91 22.77
CA ALA A 581 2.26 -6.80 23.70
C ALA A 581 1.16 -5.73 23.58
N LEU A 582 0.68 -5.47 22.37
CA LEU A 582 -0.41 -4.53 22.09
C LEU A 582 -1.77 -5.01 22.61
N ARG A 583 -2.01 -6.33 22.65
CA ARG A 583 -3.27 -6.89 23.20
C ARG A 583 -3.32 -6.90 24.72
N SER A 584 -2.20 -6.69 25.41
CA SER A 584 -2.15 -6.66 26.87
C SER A 584 -2.73 -5.38 27.49
N ASN A 585 -2.81 -4.29 26.72
CA ASN A 585 -3.45 -3.03 27.10
C ASN A 585 -4.85 -2.95 26.47
N SER A 586 -5.88 -2.72 27.29
CA SER A 586 -7.29 -2.76 26.85
C SER A 586 -7.60 -1.78 25.73
N LYS A 587 -6.98 -0.59 25.73
CA LYS A 587 -7.22 0.44 24.69
C LYS A 587 -6.63 0.08 23.34
N THR A 588 -5.46 -0.56 23.31
CA THR A 588 -4.81 -1.00 22.07
C THR A 588 -5.41 -2.31 21.58
N ALA A 589 -5.95 -3.15 22.47
CA ALA A 589 -6.66 -4.38 22.11
C ALA A 589 -7.91 -4.10 21.25
N GLU A 590 -8.72 -3.10 21.60
CA GLU A 590 -9.91 -2.70 20.84
C GLU A 590 -9.55 -2.27 19.40
N LEU A 591 -8.50 -1.46 19.21
CA LEU A 591 -8.06 -1.05 17.88
C LEU A 591 -7.52 -2.22 17.06
N VAL A 592 -6.75 -3.12 17.67
CA VAL A 592 -6.24 -4.33 17.01
C VAL A 592 -7.39 -5.25 16.59
N GLU A 593 -8.41 -5.41 17.44
CA GLU A 593 -9.59 -6.22 17.12
C GLU A 593 -10.39 -5.61 15.97
N GLU A 594 -10.56 -4.28 15.95
CA GLU A 594 -11.22 -3.59 14.85
C GLU A 594 -10.43 -3.70 13.54
N ILE A 595 -9.11 -3.56 13.56
CA ILE A 595 -8.25 -3.81 12.39
C ILE A 595 -8.46 -5.25 11.89
N MET A 596 -8.44 -6.23 12.79
CA MET A 596 -8.66 -7.65 12.45
C MET A 596 -10.06 -7.92 11.89
N ARG A 597 -11.08 -7.22 12.39
CA ARG A 597 -12.45 -7.32 11.89
C ARG A 597 -12.52 -6.77 10.46
N LEU A 598 -12.03 -5.55 10.23
CA LEU A 598 -12.00 -4.95 8.89
C LEU A 598 -11.17 -5.77 7.90
N SER A 599 -10.00 -6.27 8.31
CA SER A 599 -9.18 -7.16 7.51
C SER A 599 -9.94 -8.41 7.06
N ARG A 600 -10.73 -9.03 7.95
CA ARG A 600 -11.54 -10.22 7.63
C ARG A 600 -12.75 -9.90 6.77
N ASP A 601 -13.51 -8.86 7.11
CA ASP A 601 -14.75 -8.49 6.41
C ASP A 601 -14.47 -8.15 4.94
N PHE A 602 -13.35 -7.46 4.68
CA PHE A 602 -12.95 -7.02 3.34
C PHE A 602 -11.89 -7.90 2.66
N GLY A 603 -11.34 -8.89 3.37
CA GLY A 603 -10.32 -9.80 2.82
C GLY A 603 -8.99 -9.11 2.50
N ILE A 604 -8.53 -8.20 3.37
CA ILE A 604 -7.34 -7.36 3.12
C ILE A 604 -6.27 -7.54 4.20
N MET A 605 -5.01 -7.60 3.78
CA MET A 605 -3.85 -7.69 4.67
C MET A 605 -3.68 -6.39 5.49
N SER A 606 -3.11 -6.50 6.69
CA SER A 606 -2.78 -5.37 7.56
C SER A 606 -1.56 -5.71 8.43
N SER A 607 -1.15 -4.80 9.31
CA SER A 607 -0.14 -5.12 10.34
C SER A 607 -0.58 -6.25 11.29
N ALA A 608 -1.88 -6.44 11.50
CA ALA A 608 -2.42 -7.44 12.41
C ALA A 608 -2.85 -8.74 11.70
N ALA A 609 -3.04 -8.73 10.38
CA ALA A 609 -3.56 -9.87 9.61
C ALA A 609 -2.61 -10.25 8.46
N SER A 610 -2.29 -11.54 8.33
CA SER A 610 -1.40 -12.09 7.30
C SER A 610 -2.08 -13.24 6.55
N PHE A 611 -1.67 -13.45 5.31
CA PHE A 611 -2.14 -14.57 4.49
C PHE A 611 -1.26 -15.79 4.74
N PHE A 612 -1.86 -16.93 5.06
CA PHE A 612 -1.18 -18.19 5.33
C PHE A 612 -1.78 -19.34 4.53
N ALA A 613 -0.96 -20.12 3.84
CA ALA A 613 -1.33 -21.32 3.09
C ALA A 613 -0.52 -22.52 3.56
N ASP A 614 -1.09 -23.71 3.46
CA ASP A 614 -0.39 -24.98 3.63
C ASP A 614 -0.99 -26.08 2.73
N ASP A 615 -0.41 -27.27 2.76
CA ASP A 615 -0.86 -28.50 2.08
C ASP A 615 -2.23 -29.03 2.57
N GLY A 616 -2.97 -28.26 3.39
CA GLY A 616 -4.21 -28.67 4.05
C GLY A 616 -4.00 -29.52 5.30
N SER A 617 -2.76 -29.82 5.71
CA SER A 617 -2.48 -30.68 6.85
C SER A 617 -2.55 -30.00 8.23
N SER A 618 -2.66 -28.67 8.28
CA SER A 618 -2.89 -27.91 9.52
C SER A 618 -4.33 -27.97 10.03
N GLY A 619 -5.27 -28.44 9.21
CA GLY A 619 -6.70 -28.47 9.52
C GLY A 619 -7.32 -27.06 9.58
N PRO A 620 -8.66 -26.95 9.63
CA PRO A 620 -9.31 -25.66 9.74
C PRO A 620 -8.93 -24.99 11.07
N TRP A 621 -8.59 -23.69 11.00
CA TRP A 621 -8.37 -22.85 12.17
C TRP A 621 -9.61 -22.89 13.09
N ARG A 622 -9.54 -23.70 14.14
CA ARG A 622 -10.53 -23.77 15.20
C ARG A 622 -10.11 -22.82 16.32
N ARG A 623 -10.91 -21.78 16.58
CA ARG A 623 -11.15 -21.38 17.97
C ARG A 623 -12.02 -22.47 18.58
N ASP A 624 -11.40 -23.38 19.32
CA ASP A 624 -12.13 -24.20 20.27
C ASP A 624 -12.69 -23.29 21.38
N HIS A 625 -13.99 -23.00 21.30
CA HIS A 625 -14.81 -23.25 22.47
C HIS A 625 -15.84 -24.33 22.08
N ALA A 626 -15.70 -25.48 22.76
CA ALA A 626 -16.61 -26.61 22.86
C ALA A 626 -16.44 -27.82 21.90
N SER A 627 -15.83 -28.84 22.53
CA SER A 627 -16.09 -30.30 22.55
C SER A 627 -15.59 -31.25 21.44
N MET A 628 -14.73 -32.16 21.93
CA MET A 628 -14.43 -33.54 21.51
C MET A 628 -15.47 -34.22 20.62
N GLY A 629 -15.03 -34.82 19.51
CA GLY A 629 -15.81 -35.85 18.82
C GLY A 629 -15.45 -36.10 17.35
N SER A 630 -14.55 -37.06 17.14
CA SER A 630 -14.57 -37.99 16.00
C SER A 630 -14.17 -37.54 14.59
N ARG A 631 -12.95 -37.96 14.25
CA ARG A 631 -12.40 -38.27 12.92
C ARG A 631 -13.19 -39.38 12.20
N ARG A 632 -13.08 -39.42 10.85
CA ARG A 632 -13.19 -40.53 9.86
C ARG A 632 -13.99 -39.99 8.64
N ASN A 633 -13.55 -39.96 7.38
CA ASN A 633 -12.64 -40.80 6.60
C ASN A 633 -12.32 -40.15 5.23
N LEU A 634 -11.06 -40.31 4.78
CA LEU A 634 -10.54 -40.61 3.42
C LEU A 634 -11.12 -39.85 2.19
N GLU A 635 -10.40 -38.99 1.46
CA GLU A 635 -9.17 -39.20 0.63
C GLU A 635 -9.19 -40.41 -0.33
N GLY A 636 -9.14 -40.13 -1.63
CA GLY A 636 -8.89 -41.14 -2.67
C GLY A 636 -8.55 -40.57 -4.06
N LYS A 637 -7.23 -40.48 -4.35
CA LYS A 637 -6.53 -40.63 -5.66
C LYS A 637 -6.72 -39.52 -6.72
N VAL A 638 -5.79 -38.59 -7.01
CA VAL A 638 -4.40 -38.65 -7.58
C VAL A 638 -4.30 -39.02 -9.08
N MET A 639 -4.13 -37.96 -9.90
CA MET A 639 -3.17 -37.69 -11.01
C MET A 639 -2.67 -38.80 -11.97
N GLU A 640 -2.68 -38.46 -13.28
CA GLU A 640 -1.66 -38.79 -14.31
C GLU A 640 -1.83 -37.83 -15.54
N GLU A 641 -0.93 -36.87 -15.75
CA GLU A 641 0.19 -36.79 -16.72
C GLU A 641 -0.07 -36.16 -18.13
N LEU A 642 0.48 -34.94 -18.29
CA LEU A 642 1.34 -34.36 -19.36
C LEU A 642 0.96 -34.30 -20.86
N ARG A 643 0.95 -33.03 -21.33
CA ARG A 643 1.65 -32.40 -22.50
C ARG A 643 0.88 -32.03 -23.79
N GLU A 644 0.99 -30.72 -24.06
CA GLU A 644 0.89 -29.94 -25.32
C GLU A 644 -0.47 -29.84 -26.04
N GLY A 645 -0.85 -28.60 -26.39
CA GLY A 645 -2.17 -28.23 -26.91
C GLY A 645 -3.06 -27.56 -25.86
N LEU A 646 -4.18 -26.96 -26.28
CA LEU A 646 -5.22 -26.30 -25.47
C LEU A 646 -4.81 -25.08 -24.62
N GLY A 647 -3.58 -24.95 -24.12
CA GLY A 647 -3.18 -23.83 -23.26
C GLY A 647 -3.28 -22.43 -23.88
N ALA A 648 -3.12 -22.29 -25.20
CA ALA A 648 -3.34 -21.03 -25.90
C ALA A 648 -4.83 -20.70 -26.08
N ILE A 649 -5.66 -21.73 -26.25
CA ILE A 649 -7.12 -21.62 -26.37
C ILE A 649 -7.73 -21.34 -24.99
N ALA A 650 -7.26 -22.00 -23.93
CA ALA A 650 -7.62 -21.72 -22.54
C ALA A 650 -7.26 -20.29 -22.12
N LEU A 651 -6.11 -19.76 -22.57
CA LEU A 651 -5.74 -18.36 -22.33
C LEU A 651 -6.69 -17.37 -23.04
N GLN A 652 -7.14 -17.72 -24.24
CA GLN A 652 -8.07 -16.93 -25.04
C GLN A 652 -9.51 -17.05 -24.53
N GLU A 653 -9.96 -18.23 -24.09
CA GLU A 653 -11.26 -18.44 -23.45
C GLU A 653 -11.32 -17.79 -22.05
N ASN A 654 -10.26 -17.86 -21.25
CA ASN A 654 -10.15 -17.11 -20.00
C ASN A 654 -10.19 -15.58 -20.25
N ALA A 655 -9.63 -15.10 -21.37
CA ALA A 655 -9.70 -13.69 -21.78
C ALA A 655 -11.07 -13.28 -22.35
N VAL A 656 -11.78 -14.18 -23.04
CA VAL A 656 -13.15 -13.98 -23.55
C VAL A 656 -14.19 -14.08 -22.44
N ALA A 657 -14.01 -14.99 -21.49
CA ALA A 657 -14.79 -15.09 -20.24
C ALA A 657 -14.63 -13.81 -19.41
N LYS A 658 -13.40 -13.28 -19.27
CA LYS A 658 -13.11 -11.96 -18.69
C LYS A 658 -13.76 -10.80 -19.43
N LYS A 659 -13.80 -10.83 -20.77
CA LYS A 659 -14.49 -9.81 -21.58
C LYS A 659 -16.01 -9.79 -21.37
N ARG A 660 -16.61 -10.90 -20.94
CA ARG A 660 -18.04 -11.00 -20.59
C ARG A 660 -18.31 -10.74 -19.09
N GLU A 661 -17.27 -10.50 -18.31
CA GLU A 661 -17.30 -10.43 -16.85
C GLU A 661 -17.67 -9.02 -16.35
N LEU A 662 -18.90 -8.60 -16.64
CA LEU A 662 -19.60 -7.59 -15.84
C LEU A 662 -20.30 -8.21 -14.62
N THR A 663 -19.99 -9.49 -14.32
CA THR A 663 -20.25 -10.17 -13.05
C THR A 663 -19.55 -11.52 -12.95
N LEU A 664 -18.90 -11.67 -11.80
CA LEU A 664 -18.73 -12.89 -11.01
C LEU A 664 -17.68 -13.96 -11.33
N ASN A 665 -16.75 -14.10 -10.39
CA ASN A 665 -15.78 -15.19 -10.37
C ASN A 665 -16.15 -16.31 -9.38
N LYS A 666 -17.16 -17.08 -9.77
CA LYS A 666 -17.88 -18.15 -9.06
C LYS A 666 -17.02 -19.15 -8.26
N TYR A 667 -15.84 -19.48 -8.78
CA TYR A 667 -14.99 -20.55 -8.25
C TYR A 667 -13.51 -20.27 -8.46
N ASN A 668 -13.12 -19.02 -8.75
CA ASN A 668 -12.02 -18.70 -9.69
C ASN A 668 -11.51 -19.85 -10.56
N ILE A 669 -12.45 -20.48 -11.30
CA ILE A 669 -12.15 -21.50 -12.29
C ILE A 669 -11.33 -20.83 -13.39
N GLN A 670 -10.04 -21.11 -13.38
CA GLN A 670 -9.21 -20.91 -14.55
C GLN A 670 -9.15 -22.23 -15.28
N MET A 671 -9.38 -22.20 -16.59
CA MET A 671 -8.99 -23.33 -17.41
C MET A 671 -7.48 -23.42 -17.35
N ASP A 672 -6.99 -24.54 -16.81
CA ASP A 672 -5.57 -24.87 -16.82
C ASP A 672 -5.06 -25.02 -18.26
N ARG A 673 -3.76 -25.33 -18.42
CA ARG A 673 -3.15 -25.50 -19.74
C ARG A 673 -3.76 -26.66 -20.54
N GLU A 674 -4.62 -27.47 -19.95
CA GLU A 674 -5.27 -28.65 -20.54
C GLU A 674 -6.79 -28.45 -20.76
N GLY A 675 -7.33 -27.26 -20.49
CA GLY A 675 -8.77 -26.96 -20.68
C GLY A 675 -9.67 -27.46 -19.55
N ARG A 676 -9.12 -27.77 -18.37
CA ARG A 676 -9.89 -28.23 -17.20
C ARG A 676 -10.11 -27.12 -16.19
N ALA A 677 -11.28 -27.13 -15.57
CA ALA A 677 -11.71 -26.14 -14.59
C ALA A 677 -11.11 -26.41 -13.20
N VAL A 678 -10.33 -25.46 -12.64
CA VAL A 678 -9.71 -25.60 -11.31
C VAL A 678 -10.35 -24.67 -10.27
N ALA A 679 -10.98 -25.20 -9.20
CA ALA A 679 -11.82 -24.45 -8.26
C ALA A 679 -11.17 -24.02 -6.92
N PHE A 680 -11.85 -23.18 -6.13
CA PHE A 680 -11.49 -22.63 -4.81
C PHE A 680 -12.42 -23.26 -3.75
N ASP A 681 -11.92 -24.13 -2.88
CA ASP A 681 -12.84 -24.97 -2.09
C ASP A 681 -13.33 -24.32 -0.77
N ASN A 682 -12.57 -23.41 -0.15
CA ASN A 682 -12.87 -22.95 1.22
C ASN A 682 -13.04 -21.44 1.45
N THR A 683 -12.62 -20.57 0.53
CA THR A 683 -12.80 -19.13 0.66
C THR A 683 -13.08 -18.50 -0.69
N ALA A 684 -14.04 -17.58 -0.73
CA ALA A 684 -14.40 -16.84 -1.92
C ALA A 684 -14.56 -15.37 -1.56
N GLN A 685 -14.23 -14.48 -2.50
CA GLN A 685 -14.52 -13.06 -2.38
C GLN A 685 -15.50 -12.69 -3.49
N ILE A 686 -16.69 -12.24 -3.10
CA ILE A 686 -17.75 -11.86 -4.03
C ILE A 686 -18.18 -10.44 -3.69
N ALA A 687 -17.99 -9.54 -4.66
CA ALA A 687 -18.15 -8.10 -4.50
C ALA A 687 -17.29 -7.54 -3.34
N GLN A 688 -17.94 -6.94 -2.34
CA GLN A 688 -17.29 -6.33 -1.18
C GLN A 688 -17.14 -7.27 0.02
N ASN A 689 -17.67 -8.49 -0.05
CA ASN A 689 -17.76 -9.41 1.09
C ASN A 689 -16.81 -10.61 0.95
N GLY A 690 -16.21 -11.01 2.08
CA GLY A 690 -15.57 -12.32 2.23
C GLY A 690 -16.56 -13.44 2.55
N TYR A 691 -16.33 -14.62 1.97
CA TYR A 691 -17.10 -15.85 2.17
C TYR A 691 -16.19 -17.02 2.55
N PHE A 692 -16.68 -17.88 3.43
CA PHE A 692 -15.94 -19.03 3.97
C PHE A 692 -16.77 -20.30 3.88
N ASN A 693 -16.27 -21.34 3.24
CA ASN A 693 -16.94 -22.65 3.20
C ASN A 693 -16.72 -23.38 4.52
N ARG A 694 -17.80 -23.85 5.13
CA ARG A 694 -17.79 -24.73 6.31
C ARG A 694 -18.68 -25.92 6.04
N ASN A 695 -18.07 -27.10 5.89
CA ASN A 695 -18.77 -28.38 5.71
C ASN A 695 -19.76 -28.38 4.52
N GLY A 696 -19.39 -27.80 3.38
CA GLY A 696 -20.27 -27.73 2.19
C GLY A 696 -21.31 -26.62 2.24
N VAL A 697 -21.19 -25.71 3.22
CA VAL A 697 -22.00 -24.49 3.33
C VAL A 697 -21.10 -23.26 3.27
N TRP A 698 -21.23 -22.47 2.22
CA TRP A 698 -20.58 -21.17 2.09
C TRP A 698 -21.25 -20.15 2.99
N MET A 699 -20.52 -19.57 3.93
CA MET A 699 -21.05 -18.57 4.86
C MET A 699 -20.47 -17.20 4.54
N GLU A 700 -21.34 -16.21 4.41
CA GLU A 700 -20.96 -14.80 4.39
C GLU A 700 -20.37 -14.38 5.74
N SER A 701 -19.26 -13.65 5.70
CA SER A 701 -18.58 -13.08 6.88
C SER A 701 -19.51 -12.35 7.85
N THR A 702 -20.49 -11.61 7.33
CA THR A 702 -21.47 -10.84 8.13
C THR A 702 -22.42 -11.73 8.94
N VAL A 703 -22.71 -12.97 8.48
CA VAL A 703 -23.55 -13.94 9.21
C VAL A 703 -22.79 -14.51 10.42
N LEU A 704 -21.47 -14.64 10.34
CA LEU A 704 -20.63 -15.10 11.45
C LEU A 704 -20.63 -14.14 12.65
N ALA A 705 -21.00 -12.87 12.43
CA ALA A 705 -21.05 -11.84 13.46
C ALA A 705 -22.41 -11.77 14.19
N MET A 706 -23.42 -12.55 13.77
CA MET A 706 -24.74 -12.55 14.39
C MET A 706 -24.82 -13.48 15.62
N PRO A 707 -25.67 -13.18 16.63
CA PRO A 707 -25.84 -14.02 17.83
C PRO A 707 -26.26 -15.48 17.51
N ASP A 708 -27.00 -15.67 16.42
CA ASP A 708 -27.49 -16.97 15.95
C ASP A 708 -26.62 -17.55 14.80
N ALA A 709 -25.32 -17.23 14.77
CA ALA A 709 -24.39 -17.68 13.74
C ALA A 709 -24.46 -19.21 13.53
N GLY A 710 -25.00 -19.62 12.38
CA GLY A 710 -25.18 -21.03 12.00
C GLY A 710 -26.63 -21.51 11.95
N ARG A 711 -27.61 -20.69 12.32
CA ARG A 711 -29.04 -21.01 12.17
C ARG A 711 -29.70 -20.04 11.19
N ALA A 712 -30.20 -20.56 10.08
CA ALA A 712 -30.92 -19.75 9.10
C ALA A 712 -32.28 -19.32 9.66
N VAL A 713 -32.61 -18.03 9.52
CA VAL A 713 -33.96 -17.49 9.76
C VAL A 713 -34.90 -18.00 8.66
N LYS A 714 -34.38 -18.11 7.44
CA LYS A 714 -35.12 -18.58 6.27
C LYS A 714 -34.26 -19.53 5.44
N THR A 715 -34.82 -20.67 5.04
CA THR A 715 -34.20 -21.59 4.09
C THR A 715 -34.94 -21.51 2.77
N VAL A 716 -34.19 -21.34 1.68
CA VAL A 716 -34.73 -21.20 0.32
C VAL A 716 -34.08 -22.26 -0.56
N GLN A 717 -34.91 -23.09 -1.19
CA GLN A 717 -34.45 -24.21 -2.01
C GLN A 717 -34.14 -23.77 -3.44
N VAL A 718 -33.01 -24.19 -3.99
CA VAL A 718 -32.66 -23.89 -5.39
C VAL A 718 -33.76 -24.39 -6.35
N GLY A 719 -34.20 -23.51 -7.25
CA GLY A 719 -35.21 -23.81 -8.28
C GLY A 719 -36.65 -23.42 -7.93
N THR A 720 -36.93 -22.90 -6.73
CA THR A 720 -38.27 -22.40 -6.37
C THR A 720 -38.48 -20.93 -6.77
N PRO A 721 -39.73 -20.44 -6.84
CA PRO A 721 -40.02 -19.01 -7.06
C PRO A 721 -39.35 -18.10 -6.01
N GLU A 722 -39.21 -18.55 -4.77
CA GLU A 722 -38.52 -17.84 -3.70
C GLU A 722 -37.01 -17.74 -3.98
N TYR A 723 -36.40 -18.75 -4.58
CA TYR A 723 -35.00 -18.70 -5.01
C TYR A 723 -34.80 -17.70 -6.15
N ALA A 724 -35.75 -17.62 -7.10
CA ALA A 724 -35.71 -16.63 -8.16
C ALA A 724 -35.79 -15.19 -7.61
N ASP A 725 -36.61 -14.96 -6.57
CA ASP A 725 -36.66 -13.67 -5.87
C ASP A 725 -35.32 -13.33 -5.20
N VAL A 726 -34.72 -14.29 -4.48
CA VAL A 726 -33.39 -14.14 -3.89
C VAL A 726 -32.32 -13.86 -4.96
N ALA A 727 -32.32 -14.60 -6.07
CA ALA A 727 -31.40 -14.41 -7.19
C ALA A 727 -31.50 -13.01 -7.80
N ASN A 728 -32.72 -12.50 -7.99
CA ASN A 728 -32.95 -11.14 -8.49
C ASN A 728 -32.40 -10.08 -7.52
N ARG A 729 -32.58 -10.25 -6.20
CA ARG A 729 -32.01 -9.35 -5.19
C ARG A 729 -30.48 -9.40 -5.16
N LEU A 730 -29.90 -10.58 -5.37
CA LEU A 730 -28.45 -10.74 -5.47
C LEU A 730 -27.89 -10.07 -6.74
N ILE A 731 -28.60 -10.10 -7.86
CA ILE A 731 -28.22 -9.36 -9.08
C ILE A 731 -28.24 -7.85 -8.83
N GLN A 732 -29.24 -7.36 -8.12
CA GLN A 732 -29.38 -5.93 -7.78
C GLN A 732 -28.28 -5.43 -6.83
N SER A 733 -27.70 -6.32 -6.01
CA SER A 733 -26.61 -6.01 -5.07
C SER A 733 -25.21 -6.41 -5.58
N ASN A 734 -25.07 -6.71 -6.87
CA ASN A 734 -23.83 -7.19 -7.50
C ASN A 734 -23.24 -8.46 -6.84
N ARG A 735 -24.08 -9.25 -6.15
CA ARG A 735 -23.74 -10.47 -5.41
C ARG A 735 -24.28 -11.75 -6.08
N GLN A 736 -24.69 -11.69 -7.34
CA GLN A 736 -25.31 -12.81 -8.10
C GLN A 736 -24.46 -14.07 -8.22
N GLY A 737 -23.25 -14.07 -7.69
CA GLY A 737 -22.38 -15.23 -7.73
C GLY A 737 -22.38 -16.14 -6.58
N LEU A 738 -23.10 -15.72 -5.57
CA LEU A 738 -23.50 -16.63 -4.55
C LEU A 738 -24.39 -17.72 -5.12
N LEU A 739 -25.15 -17.43 -6.21
CA LEU A 739 -25.92 -18.42 -6.99
C LEU A 739 -25.06 -19.50 -7.66
N ALA A 740 -23.79 -19.37 -7.41
CA ALA A 740 -22.78 -19.91 -8.20
C ALA A 740 -21.71 -20.58 -7.30
N LEU A 741 -21.79 -20.47 -5.99
CA LEU A 741 -20.99 -21.34 -5.14
C LEU A 741 -21.54 -22.78 -5.15
N ASP A 742 -20.66 -23.78 -5.09
CA ASP A 742 -21.02 -25.20 -4.96
C ASP A 742 -21.42 -25.50 -3.53
N GLY A 743 -22.55 -26.18 -3.35
CA GLY A 743 -23.14 -26.42 -2.03
C GLY A 743 -24.14 -25.36 -1.60
N SER A 744 -24.53 -25.41 -0.33
CA SER A 744 -25.50 -24.44 0.20
C SER A 744 -24.80 -23.13 0.55
N VAL A 745 -25.50 -22.00 0.48
CA VAL A 745 -24.91 -20.69 0.76
C VAL A 745 -25.74 -19.97 1.80
N MET A 746 -25.13 -19.66 2.95
CA MET A 746 -25.74 -18.89 4.02
C MET A 746 -25.28 -17.44 3.94
N ILE A 747 -26.22 -16.55 3.70
CA ILE A 747 -25.98 -15.13 3.45
C ILE A 747 -26.83 -14.25 4.34
N LEU A 748 -26.37 -13.01 4.52
CA LEU A 748 -27.21 -11.96 5.08
C LEU A 748 -27.94 -11.27 3.93
N LEU A 749 -29.27 -11.32 3.95
CA LEU A 749 -30.11 -10.67 2.95
C LEU A 749 -31.20 -9.89 3.67
N ASP A 750 -31.23 -8.57 3.44
CA ASP A 750 -32.21 -7.64 4.03
C ASP A 750 -32.32 -7.70 5.58
N GLY A 751 -31.21 -8.06 6.26
CA GLY A 751 -31.15 -8.15 7.72
C GLY A 751 -31.50 -9.53 8.30
N GLU A 752 -31.89 -10.49 7.46
CA GLU A 752 -32.19 -11.87 7.86
C GLU A 752 -31.12 -12.84 7.32
N THR A 753 -30.80 -13.87 8.11
CA THR A 753 -29.91 -14.94 7.65
C THR A 753 -30.70 -15.90 6.75
N VAL A 754 -30.34 -15.97 5.48
CA VAL A 754 -30.96 -16.82 4.47
C VAL A 754 -30.00 -17.94 4.07
N LEU A 755 -30.42 -19.20 4.21
CA LEU A 755 -29.71 -20.36 3.67
C LEU A 755 -30.30 -20.73 2.31
N MET A 756 -29.55 -20.49 1.25
CA MET A 756 -29.84 -21.02 -0.08
C MET A 756 -29.39 -22.48 -0.12
N GLN A 757 -30.34 -23.40 0.01
CA GLN A 757 -30.08 -24.83 0.08
C GLN A 757 -30.07 -25.45 -1.32
N ASN A 758 -28.93 -25.99 -1.72
CA ASN A 758 -28.76 -26.62 -3.02
C ASN A 758 -29.31 -28.06 -2.96
N SER A 759 -30.32 -28.38 -3.76
CA SER A 759 -31.09 -29.65 -3.70
C SER A 759 -30.43 -30.81 -4.42
N PHE A 760 -29.42 -30.54 -5.25
CA PHE A 760 -28.85 -31.54 -6.12
C PHE A 760 -27.55 -32.08 -5.52
N PRO A 761 -27.46 -33.41 -5.28
CA PRO A 761 -26.29 -34.05 -4.71
C PRO A 761 -25.05 -33.96 -5.61
#